data_AF-A0A7J6QN84-F1
#
_entry.id   AF-A0A7J6QN84-F1
#
_cell.length_a   1.000
_cell.length_b   1.000
_cell.length_c   1.000
_cell.angle_alpha   90.00
_cell.angle_beta   90.00
_cell.angle_gamma   90.00
#
_symmetry.space_group_name_H-M   'P 1'
#
loop_
_entity.id
_entity.type
_entity.pdbx_description
1 polymer ?
#
loop_
_entity_poly.entity_id
_entity_poly.type
_entity_poly.pdbx_seq_one_letter_code
_entity_poly.pdbx_strand_id
1 'polypeptide(L)'
;DRVTAEIARLEAESEAYSRQDSMADIEATERDITDTQNKIREKTKAITGLREQEGVLSKERQELLEAVWRTAPPAVREGYTWLMESGIDGIHGLLIEHVDILEQYRLCAEVTGGLSLFNVLVENDEVGEECLNFIREKQAEIGKPLRITLTPLEQVRAIINDVDYPRGELPDILPLIDVIESPDWARCAVEQVWRKHVLIPDLEIGSKLADFHLDGVTESGDTITWKGLMKGGYIDPGQYTRLRNWYRAEDLEEDLRKVGDAIAGAEGEVRELRTTETELEQHLVDLRFTAQTRFNAECARVRQANECREALHGLRNSLEIASKLNREYEAEKKQLKLDIAAIKAEIKTKKLPPGALTAAEAQQLENVEAEIKEREERMAQIAEGAAELADAIARLRARESFLSATRIPSLQDQLKGLELSHTDAAMSRRERQRRQQWLAGELAEIEQELAICEERRAELEESTASKSKSVEGMEEEITESERAILKLTETYDEKKNEIADYEERFKIADAKLDEIVTGLSGNAERIEDETRKIGEGVTIRELQRRVLECKAELEKYPLVNNKAIEQFSQFDVQYKELMRGQDEMDQGQVAIDELITKLDGEKDNNIIKSFAQINEHFAATFRELVPTGTAKMKLLKRDPGLEDEREDDEEEHELGAAATVDEKGVAPGSDEVTEDIIEDTLPELGKSCKPSRGIFRAAPELSQGLVTPAIPSSARVLYAGVSVEVTFSSSAGHMRKMHELSGSQKSVVAVALLFAVLRSEQPPLYLLDEIDSALDAQYREAFARLISSVTNPNPLGHRPPPPAQVICSTFRPEICRIADRCYEVSIAHRSSRVTLLSDYDQYFAQA
;
A
#
# COMPACT_ATOMS: atom_id res chain seq x y z
N ASP A 1 -28.21 5.05 -65.93
CA ASP A 1 -27.55 3.94 -66.63
C ASP A 1 -26.07 3.96 -66.35
N ARG A 2 -25.21 4.63 -67.15
CA ARG A 2 -23.77 4.76 -66.80
C ARG A 2 -23.54 5.43 -65.43
N VAL A 3 -24.10 6.61 -65.20
CA VAL A 3 -23.92 7.33 -63.91
C VAL A 3 -24.53 6.58 -62.73
N THR A 4 -25.66 5.87 -62.90
CA THR A 4 -26.25 5.06 -61.82
C THR A 4 -25.46 3.77 -61.55
N ALA A 5 -24.80 3.19 -62.55
CA ALA A 5 -23.87 2.08 -62.35
C ALA A 5 -22.59 2.55 -61.65
N GLU A 6 -22.08 3.75 -62.00
CA GLU A 6 -20.93 4.35 -61.32
C GLU A 6 -21.27 4.69 -59.86
N ILE A 7 -22.47 5.21 -59.58
CA ILE A 7 -22.95 5.47 -58.21
C ILE A 7 -23.12 4.17 -57.43
N ALA A 8 -23.84 3.17 -57.95
CA ALA A 8 -23.99 1.89 -57.27
C ALA A 8 -22.63 1.20 -57.04
N ARG A 9 -21.65 1.43 -57.92
CA ARG A 9 -20.27 0.99 -57.73
C ARG A 9 -19.54 1.77 -56.63
N LEU A 10 -19.62 3.09 -56.60
CA LEU A 10 -18.98 3.92 -55.55
C LEU A 10 -19.63 3.72 -54.18
N GLU A 11 -20.95 3.53 -54.14
CA GLU A 11 -21.71 3.17 -52.94
C GLU A 11 -21.27 1.78 -52.45
N ALA A 12 -21.22 0.77 -53.33
CA ALA A 12 -20.69 -0.56 -52.98
C ALA A 12 -19.19 -0.58 -52.60
N GLU A 13 -18.34 0.21 -53.27
CA GLU A 13 -16.92 0.37 -52.91
C GLU A 13 -16.79 1.05 -51.53
N SER A 14 -17.62 2.04 -51.21
CA SER A 14 -17.65 2.67 -49.88
C SER A 14 -18.22 1.77 -48.76
N GLU A 15 -19.22 0.95 -49.08
CA GLU A 15 -19.76 -0.08 -48.18
C GLU A 15 -18.78 -1.25 -47.95
N ALA A 16 -17.92 -1.57 -48.93
CA ALA A 16 -16.83 -2.52 -48.74
C ALA A 16 -15.70 -1.92 -47.88
N TYR A 17 -15.25 -0.69 -48.19
CA TYR A 17 -14.21 0.01 -47.43
C TYR A 17 -14.57 0.24 -45.96
N SER A 18 -15.85 0.47 -45.65
CA SER A 18 -16.32 0.63 -44.27
C SER A 18 -16.45 -0.68 -43.47
N ARG A 19 -16.27 -1.85 -44.09
CA ARG A 19 -16.54 -3.16 -43.44
C ARG A 19 -15.37 -4.14 -43.35
N GLN A 20 -14.28 -3.95 -44.11
CA GLN A 20 -13.19 -4.95 -44.15
C GLN A 20 -11.80 -4.34 -43.96
N ASP A 21 -11.15 -3.82 -45.01
CA ASP A 21 -9.69 -3.63 -45.04
C ASP A 21 -9.13 -2.75 -43.90
N SER A 22 -9.61 -1.50 -43.74
CA SER A 22 -9.05 -0.59 -42.74
C SER A 22 -9.46 -0.89 -41.29
N MET A 23 -10.50 -1.69 -41.06
CA MET A 23 -10.85 -2.13 -39.71
C MET A 23 -9.94 -3.27 -39.25
N ALA A 24 -9.55 -4.18 -40.14
CA ALA A 24 -8.69 -5.31 -39.80
C ALA A 24 -7.31 -4.85 -39.29
N ASP A 25 -6.67 -3.88 -39.95
CA ASP A 25 -5.37 -3.33 -39.53
C ASP A 25 -5.45 -2.56 -38.20
N ILE A 26 -6.57 -1.88 -37.94
CA ILE A 26 -6.84 -1.18 -36.68
C ILE A 26 -7.06 -2.20 -35.55
N GLU A 27 -7.91 -3.21 -35.74
CA GLU A 27 -8.13 -4.28 -34.76
C GLU A 27 -6.85 -5.09 -34.47
N ALA A 28 -5.99 -5.30 -35.47
CA ALA A 28 -4.69 -5.95 -35.27
C ALA A 28 -3.78 -5.09 -34.39
N THR A 29 -3.63 -3.80 -34.72
CA THR A 29 -2.82 -2.85 -33.94
C THR A 29 -3.34 -2.71 -32.50
N GLU A 30 -4.66 -2.70 -32.30
CA GLU A 30 -5.28 -2.67 -30.96
C GLU A 30 -4.98 -3.93 -30.15
N ARG A 31 -5.00 -5.12 -30.78
CA ARG A 31 -4.59 -6.37 -30.12
C ARG A 31 -3.12 -6.33 -29.72
N ASP A 32 -2.23 -5.92 -30.63
CA ASP A 32 -0.79 -5.82 -30.35
C ASP A 32 -0.46 -4.83 -29.22
N ILE A 33 -1.20 -3.71 -29.11
CA ILE A 33 -1.14 -2.79 -27.95
C ILE A 33 -1.58 -3.52 -26.67
N THR A 34 -2.73 -4.19 -26.66
CA THR A 34 -3.20 -4.88 -25.43
C THR A 34 -2.28 -6.02 -24.99
N ASP A 35 -1.69 -6.76 -25.92
CA ASP A 35 -0.69 -7.79 -25.62
C ASP A 35 0.62 -7.20 -25.09
N THR A 36 1.02 -6.03 -25.59
CA THR A 36 2.19 -5.29 -25.08
C THR A 36 1.93 -4.74 -23.68
N GLN A 37 0.73 -4.20 -23.42
CA GLN A 37 0.30 -3.78 -22.08
C GLN A 37 0.23 -4.93 -21.09
N ASN A 38 -0.24 -6.11 -21.50
CA ASN A 38 -0.22 -7.31 -20.67
C ASN A 38 1.22 -7.73 -20.31
N LYS A 39 2.14 -7.78 -21.28
CA LYS A 39 3.57 -8.07 -21.05
C LYS A 39 4.21 -7.05 -20.10
N ILE A 40 3.95 -5.75 -20.28
CA ILE A 40 4.42 -4.67 -19.38
C ILE A 40 3.88 -4.90 -17.97
N ARG A 41 2.60 -5.26 -17.81
CA ARG A 41 1.95 -5.49 -16.51
C ARG A 41 2.52 -6.74 -15.80
N GLU A 42 2.84 -7.80 -16.53
CA GLU A 42 3.49 -9.00 -16.00
C GLU A 42 4.93 -8.73 -15.56
N LYS A 43 5.74 -8.09 -16.42
CA LYS A 43 7.12 -7.72 -16.08
C LYS A 43 7.18 -6.70 -14.94
N THR A 44 6.22 -5.76 -14.86
CA THR A 44 6.11 -4.83 -13.71
C THR A 44 5.81 -5.57 -12.41
N LYS A 45 4.95 -6.60 -12.42
CA LYS A 45 4.72 -7.47 -11.24
C LYS A 45 5.99 -8.23 -10.84
N ALA A 46 6.75 -8.74 -11.81
CA ALA A 46 8.02 -9.42 -11.55
C ALA A 46 9.04 -8.47 -10.88
N ILE A 47 9.17 -7.23 -11.38
CA ILE A 47 10.02 -6.19 -10.77
C ILE A 47 9.58 -5.90 -9.32
N THR A 48 8.28 -5.81 -9.03
CA THR A 48 7.82 -5.60 -7.63
C THR A 48 8.16 -6.78 -6.73
N GLY A 49 8.10 -8.02 -7.21
CA GLY A 49 8.50 -9.20 -6.44
C GLY A 49 10.02 -9.28 -6.21
N LEU A 50 10.82 -8.93 -7.21
CA LEU A 50 12.28 -8.84 -7.07
C LEU A 50 12.70 -7.75 -6.07
N ARG A 51 12.05 -6.58 -6.09
CA ARG A 51 12.28 -5.50 -5.12
C ARG A 51 11.83 -5.86 -3.69
N GLU A 52 10.82 -6.72 -3.55
CA GLU A 52 10.44 -7.27 -2.24
C GLU A 52 11.51 -8.25 -1.72
N GLN A 53 12.06 -9.10 -2.59
CA GLN A 53 13.20 -9.98 -2.27
C GLN A 53 14.47 -9.18 -1.92
N GLU A 54 14.79 -8.14 -2.70
CA GLU A 54 15.88 -7.18 -2.42
C GLU A 54 15.71 -6.56 -1.01
N GLY A 55 14.50 -6.11 -0.67
CA GLY A 55 14.21 -5.55 0.66
C GLY A 55 14.39 -6.56 1.80
N VAL A 56 14.04 -7.83 1.59
CA VAL A 56 14.24 -8.91 2.59
C VAL A 56 15.72 -9.23 2.75
N LEU A 57 16.47 -9.45 1.66
CA LEU A 57 17.89 -9.77 1.70
C LEU A 57 18.73 -8.62 2.28
N SER A 58 18.37 -7.38 1.95
CA SER A 58 19.00 -6.16 2.51
C SER A 58 18.80 -6.07 4.02
N LYS A 59 17.60 -6.42 4.51
CA LYS A 59 17.29 -6.49 5.94
C LYS A 59 18.04 -7.63 6.65
N GLU A 60 18.11 -8.83 6.06
CA GLU A 60 18.91 -9.96 6.59
C GLU A 60 20.40 -9.58 6.71
N ARG A 61 20.97 -8.98 5.66
CA ARG A 61 22.36 -8.49 5.65
C ARG A 61 22.58 -7.42 6.72
N GLN A 62 21.67 -6.46 6.88
CA GLN A 62 21.78 -5.44 7.91
C GLN A 62 21.71 -6.05 9.32
N GLU A 63 20.77 -6.96 9.60
CA GLU A 63 20.64 -7.61 10.91
C GLU A 63 21.87 -8.47 11.26
N LEU A 64 22.48 -9.14 10.29
CA LEU A 64 23.73 -9.87 10.47
C LEU A 64 24.92 -8.94 10.78
N LEU A 65 25.09 -7.84 10.04
CA LEU A 65 26.13 -6.84 10.30
C LEU A 65 25.93 -6.16 11.66
N GLU A 66 24.68 -5.84 12.05
CA GLU A 66 24.37 -5.33 13.39
C GLU A 66 24.71 -6.36 14.48
N ALA A 67 24.49 -7.65 14.24
CA ALA A 67 24.89 -8.72 15.15
C ALA A 67 26.42 -8.82 15.30
N VAL A 68 27.19 -8.68 14.21
CA VAL A 68 28.66 -8.57 14.27
C VAL A 68 29.06 -7.36 15.14
N TRP A 69 28.54 -6.18 14.82
CA TRP A 69 28.87 -4.93 15.53
C TRP A 69 28.47 -4.92 17.00
N ARG A 70 27.39 -5.62 17.39
CA ARG A 70 26.97 -5.78 18.79
C ARG A 70 28.01 -6.50 19.66
N THR A 71 28.95 -7.23 19.06
CA THR A 71 30.06 -7.89 19.76
C THR A 71 31.32 -7.02 19.92
N ALA A 72 31.34 -5.85 19.28
CA ALA A 72 32.37 -4.82 19.44
C ALA A 72 31.91 -3.75 20.46
N PRO A 73 32.84 -3.04 21.13
CA PRO A 73 32.48 -1.85 21.89
C PRO A 73 31.88 -0.79 20.93
N PRO A 74 30.75 -0.12 21.27
CA PRO A 74 30.11 0.86 20.38
C PRO A 74 31.03 1.99 19.88
N ALA A 75 32.00 2.37 20.72
CA ALA A 75 33.06 3.34 20.41
C ALA A 75 33.99 2.96 19.24
N VAL A 76 34.02 1.68 18.85
CA VAL A 76 34.73 1.19 17.65
C VAL A 76 33.87 1.41 16.40
N ARG A 77 32.56 1.12 16.46
CA ARG A 77 31.62 1.31 15.33
C ARG A 77 31.51 2.78 14.96
N GLU A 78 31.18 3.65 15.93
CA GLU A 78 31.06 5.11 15.70
C GLU A 78 32.37 5.69 15.14
N GLY A 79 33.50 5.25 15.69
CA GLY A 79 34.83 5.67 15.22
C GLY A 79 35.15 5.22 13.80
N TYR A 80 34.88 3.96 13.44
CA TYR A 80 35.12 3.44 12.09
C TYR A 80 34.26 4.14 11.05
N THR A 81 32.97 4.36 11.33
CA THR A 81 32.09 5.10 10.41
C THR A 81 32.61 6.50 10.12
N TRP A 82 33.10 7.23 11.13
CA TRP A 82 33.66 8.58 10.93
C TRP A 82 35.02 8.57 10.21
N LEU A 83 35.84 7.54 10.38
CA LEU A 83 37.05 7.38 9.55
C LEU A 83 36.69 7.16 8.08
N MET A 84 35.71 6.29 7.76
CA MET A 84 35.30 6.06 6.37
C MET A 84 34.59 7.29 5.76
N GLU A 85 33.86 8.07 6.56
CA GLU A 85 33.28 9.36 6.14
C GLU A 85 34.32 10.49 5.98
N SER A 86 35.53 10.36 6.55
CA SER A 86 36.55 11.41 6.51
C SER A 86 37.23 11.57 5.15
N GLY A 87 37.29 10.50 4.34
CA GLY A 87 37.97 10.49 3.05
C GLY A 87 39.50 10.57 3.12
N ILE A 88 40.12 10.19 4.25
CA ILE A 88 41.59 10.07 4.36
C ILE A 88 42.08 8.92 3.47
N ASP A 89 42.95 9.24 2.51
CA ASP A 89 43.62 8.25 1.66
C ASP A 89 44.59 7.35 2.49
N GLY A 90 44.71 6.08 2.11
CA GLY A 90 45.58 5.11 2.80
C GLY A 90 44.92 4.31 3.95
N ILE A 91 43.61 4.46 4.16
CA ILE A 91 42.81 3.55 4.99
C ILE A 91 42.36 2.35 4.13
N HIS A 92 42.66 1.13 4.58
CA HIS A 92 42.33 -0.11 3.85
C HIS A 92 41.12 -0.88 4.40
N GLY A 93 40.48 -0.40 5.47
CA GLY A 93 39.33 -1.05 6.10
C GLY A 93 39.69 -1.89 7.35
N LEU A 94 38.86 -2.86 7.72
CA LEU A 94 39.04 -3.71 8.90
C LEU A 94 39.80 -5.01 8.60
N LEU A 95 40.52 -5.57 9.57
CA LEU A 95 41.18 -6.88 9.39
C LEU A 95 40.20 -8.01 9.01
N ILE A 96 38.96 -7.97 9.50
CA ILE A 96 37.90 -8.94 9.13
C ILE A 96 37.49 -8.88 7.64
N GLU A 97 37.75 -7.77 6.95
CA GLU A 97 37.41 -7.57 5.53
C GLU A 97 38.45 -8.21 4.58
N HIS A 98 39.64 -8.61 5.08
CA HIS A 98 40.78 -9.05 4.26
C HIS A 98 41.30 -10.45 4.63
N VAL A 99 40.42 -11.30 5.16
CA VAL A 99 40.72 -12.59 5.78
C VAL A 99 39.70 -13.63 5.34
N ASP A 100 40.12 -14.67 4.62
CA ASP A 100 39.29 -15.84 4.33
C ASP A 100 39.75 -17.06 5.15
N ILE A 101 38.78 -17.81 5.67
CA ILE A 101 38.97 -18.92 6.61
C ILE A 101 37.91 -19.98 6.34
N LEU A 102 38.38 -21.20 6.04
CA LEU A 102 37.55 -22.41 5.91
C LEU A 102 36.67 -22.63 7.14
N GLU A 103 35.42 -23.04 6.93
CA GLU A 103 34.36 -23.05 7.96
C GLU A 103 34.75 -23.76 9.27
N GLN A 104 35.45 -24.90 9.16
CA GLN A 104 35.96 -25.70 10.27
C GLN A 104 36.82 -24.90 11.26
N TYR A 105 37.57 -23.91 10.78
CA TYR A 105 38.54 -23.16 11.57
C TYR A 105 38.08 -21.74 11.94
N ARG A 106 36.86 -21.34 11.56
CA ARG A 106 36.30 -20.02 11.88
C ARG A 106 36.17 -19.81 13.39
N LEU A 107 35.78 -20.83 14.16
CA LEU A 107 35.64 -20.71 15.61
C LEU A 107 36.98 -20.45 16.31
N CYS A 108 38.01 -21.27 16.04
CA CYS A 108 39.33 -21.08 16.64
C CYS A 108 40.00 -19.77 16.18
N ALA A 109 39.77 -19.33 14.94
CA ALA A 109 40.23 -18.03 14.45
C ALA A 109 39.51 -16.84 15.12
N GLU A 110 38.20 -16.95 15.38
CA GLU A 110 37.44 -15.88 16.05
C GLU A 110 37.81 -15.77 17.55
N VAL A 111 38.02 -16.89 18.23
CA VAL A 111 38.46 -16.90 19.64
C VAL A 111 39.86 -16.30 19.80
N THR A 112 40.79 -16.62 18.89
CA THR A 112 42.18 -16.11 18.93
C THR A 112 42.29 -14.66 18.42
N GLY A 113 41.55 -14.30 17.38
CA GLY A 113 41.51 -12.95 16.82
C GLY A 113 40.75 -11.95 17.68
N GLY A 114 39.67 -12.38 18.34
CA GLY A 114 38.94 -11.61 19.34
C GLY A 114 38.51 -10.22 18.86
N LEU A 115 39.06 -9.17 19.49
CA LEU A 115 38.82 -7.77 19.08
C LEU A 115 39.77 -7.26 17.99
N SER A 116 40.87 -7.96 17.70
CA SER A 116 41.82 -7.58 16.64
C SER A 116 41.26 -7.76 15.23
N LEU A 117 40.18 -8.54 15.07
CA LEU A 117 39.33 -8.55 13.87
C LEU A 117 38.81 -7.16 13.49
N PHE A 118 38.61 -6.28 14.48
CA PHE A 118 38.17 -4.89 14.30
C PHE A 118 39.33 -3.88 14.31
N ASN A 119 40.57 -4.33 14.13
CA ASN A 119 41.67 -3.42 13.84
C ASN A 119 41.46 -2.80 12.45
N VAL A 120 41.59 -1.48 12.35
CA VAL A 120 41.60 -0.79 11.05
C VAL A 120 43.03 -0.81 10.49
N LEU A 121 43.16 -1.26 9.24
CA LEU A 121 44.41 -1.33 8.50
C LEU A 121 44.71 0.02 7.85
N VAL A 122 45.92 0.54 8.05
CA VAL A 122 46.39 1.79 7.42
C VAL A 122 47.75 1.57 6.77
N GLU A 123 48.02 2.24 5.66
CA GLU A 123 49.23 2.01 4.87
C GLU A 123 50.51 2.27 5.70
N ASN A 124 50.62 3.46 6.28
CA ASN A 124 51.82 3.97 6.94
C ASN A 124 51.49 4.64 8.30
N ASP A 125 52.51 4.85 9.14
CA ASP A 125 52.38 5.51 10.46
C ASP A 125 51.79 6.93 10.36
N GLU A 126 52.12 7.68 9.29
CA GLU A 126 51.64 9.06 9.08
C GLU A 126 50.11 9.12 8.94
N VAL A 127 49.53 8.22 8.13
CA VAL A 127 48.07 8.03 7.99
C VAL A 127 47.45 7.61 9.32
N GLY A 128 48.18 6.79 10.10
CA GLY A 128 47.77 6.40 11.45
C GLY A 128 47.68 7.58 12.42
N GLU A 129 48.63 8.51 12.39
CA GLU A 129 48.57 9.73 13.20
C GLU A 129 47.45 10.68 12.75
N GLU A 130 47.25 10.85 11.43
CA GLU A 130 46.15 11.66 10.89
C GLU A 130 44.78 11.13 11.35
N CYS A 131 44.55 9.81 11.20
CA CYS A 131 43.36 9.12 11.71
C CYS A 131 43.14 9.39 13.21
N LEU A 132 44.18 9.24 14.05
CA LEU A 132 44.08 9.50 15.50
C LEU A 132 43.76 10.96 15.83
N ASN A 133 44.28 11.91 15.06
CA ASN A 133 44.02 13.33 15.28
C ASN A 133 42.60 13.72 14.87
N PHE A 134 42.08 13.20 13.75
CA PHE A 134 40.68 13.34 13.36
C PHE A 134 39.71 12.77 14.41
N ILE A 135 39.99 11.56 14.92
CA ILE A 135 39.19 10.93 16.00
C ILE A 135 39.20 11.79 17.27
N ARG A 136 40.37 12.37 17.65
CA ARG A 136 40.49 13.26 18.82
C ARG A 136 39.67 14.54 18.67
N GLU A 137 39.63 15.13 17.48
CA GLU A 137 38.81 16.31 17.19
C GLU A 137 37.31 15.98 17.32
N LYS A 138 36.86 14.88 16.70
CA LYS A 138 35.46 14.41 16.82
C LYS A 138 35.09 14.02 18.26
N GLN A 139 36.02 13.43 19.01
CA GLN A 139 35.86 13.16 20.44
C GLN A 139 35.70 14.46 21.26
N ALA A 140 36.43 15.52 20.94
CA ALA A 140 36.31 16.81 21.60
C ALA A 140 35.00 17.55 21.25
N GLU A 141 34.51 17.40 20.01
CA GLU A 141 33.23 17.94 19.55
C GLU A 141 32.02 17.24 20.20
N ILE A 142 32.07 15.90 20.35
CA ILE A 142 30.92 15.07 20.75
C ILE A 142 30.95 14.73 22.25
N GLY A 143 32.10 14.77 22.92
CA GLY A 143 32.26 14.48 24.34
C GLY A 143 32.17 12.99 24.72
N LYS A 144 32.04 12.08 23.74
CA LYS A 144 32.06 10.62 23.94
C LYS A 144 33.48 10.06 23.91
N PRO A 145 33.83 9.06 24.74
CA PRO A 145 35.11 8.36 24.64
C PRO A 145 35.14 7.41 23.43
N LEU A 146 35.84 7.79 22.37
CA LEU A 146 36.12 6.92 21.22
C LEU A 146 37.32 6.01 21.47
N ARG A 147 37.35 4.85 20.81
CA ARG A 147 38.49 3.93 20.84
C ARG A 147 38.55 3.13 19.54
N ILE A 148 39.64 3.31 18.80
CA ILE A 148 39.99 2.53 17.60
C ILE A 148 41.38 1.93 17.79
N THR A 149 41.64 0.77 17.21
CA THR A 149 42.98 0.20 17.07
C THR A 149 43.38 0.28 15.61
N LEU A 150 44.47 0.99 15.31
CA LEU A 150 45.05 1.11 13.96
C LEU A 150 46.22 0.13 13.81
N THR A 151 46.44 -0.39 12.60
CA THR A 151 47.53 -1.32 12.28
C THR A 151 48.30 -0.81 11.04
N PRO A 152 49.45 -0.13 11.23
CA PRO A 152 50.28 0.36 10.13
C PRO A 152 50.99 -0.79 9.40
N LEU A 153 50.67 -0.99 8.12
CA LEU A 153 51.12 -2.14 7.35
C LEU A 153 52.64 -2.11 7.11
N GLU A 154 53.23 -0.95 6.80
CA GLU A 154 54.68 -0.81 6.60
C GLU A 154 55.48 -1.21 7.85
N GLN A 155 55.12 -0.67 9.01
CA GLN A 155 55.86 -0.92 10.27
C GLN A 155 55.75 -2.37 10.73
N VAL A 156 54.56 -2.97 10.63
CA VAL A 156 54.36 -4.38 11.01
C VAL A 156 55.17 -5.31 10.09
N ARG A 157 55.27 -4.98 8.80
CA ARG A 157 56.08 -5.72 7.82
C ARG A 157 57.58 -5.75 8.15
N ALA A 158 58.09 -4.76 8.91
CA ALA A 158 59.49 -4.66 9.31
C ALA A 158 59.86 -5.41 10.61
N ILE A 159 58.87 -5.91 11.37
CA ILE A 159 59.06 -6.47 12.73
C ILE A 159 58.99 -8.01 12.75
N ILE A 160 58.59 -8.63 11.64
CA ILE A 160 58.46 -10.08 11.48
C ILE A 160 59.85 -10.73 11.43
N ASN A 161 60.28 -11.25 12.57
CA ASN A 161 61.33 -12.29 12.63
C ASN A 161 60.76 -13.63 12.13
N ASP A 162 61.57 -14.66 11.98
CA ASP A 162 61.07 -16.03 11.89
C ASP A 162 60.51 -16.55 13.23
N VAL A 163 59.66 -17.57 13.17
CA VAL A 163 59.25 -18.39 14.31
C VAL A 163 59.36 -19.86 13.89
N ASP A 164 60.11 -20.63 14.66
CA ASP A 164 60.30 -22.06 14.42
C ASP A 164 59.07 -22.84 14.89
N TYR A 165 58.14 -23.10 13.96
CA TYR A 165 57.05 -24.04 14.20
C TYR A 165 57.59 -25.48 14.22
N PRO A 166 57.27 -26.32 15.23
CA PRO A 166 57.79 -27.69 15.37
C PRO A 166 57.13 -28.70 14.40
N ARG A 167 57.18 -28.41 13.09
CA ARG A 167 56.60 -29.20 12.00
C ARG A 167 57.30 -30.56 11.89
N GLY A 168 56.76 -31.56 12.58
CA GLY A 168 57.20 -32.97 12.52
C GLY A 168 57.82 -33.52 13.81
N GLU A 169 58.09 -32.69 14.83
CA GLU A 169 58.51 -33.18 16.15
C GLU A 169 57.32 -33.58 17.04
N LEU A 170 56.15 -33.00 16.78
CA LEU A 170 54.87 -33.31 17.39
C LEU A 170 53.86 -33.69 16.30
N PRO A 171 53.03 -34.74 16.50
CA PRO A 171 51.99 -35.11 15.55
C PRO A 171 50.84 -34.09 15.57
N ASP A 172 50.17 -33.95 14.42
CA ASP A 172 48.89 -33.27 14.24
C ASP A 172 48.85 -31.82 14.75
N ILE A 173 49.92 -31.07 14.47
CA ILE A 173 50.06 -29.63 14.77
C ILE A 173 50.01 -28.82 13.47
N LEU A 174 49.08 -27.85 13.39
CA LEU A 174 48.85 -27.00 12.22
C LEU A 174 48.89 -25.51 12.61
N PRO A 175 49.89 -24.73 12.18
CA PRO A 175 49.91 -23.28 12.42
C PRO A 175 48.68 -22.59 11.81
N LEU A 176 47.97 -21.79 12.60
CA LEU A 176 46.69 -21.20 12.16
C LEU A 176 46.88 -20.21 11.00
N ILE A 177 48.08 -19.63 10.88
CA ILE A 177 48.53 -18.84 9.74
C ILE A 177 48.52 -19.60 8.40
N ASP A 178 48.74 -20.91 8.38
CA ASP A 178 48.72 -21.72 7.14
C ASP A 178 47.29 -21.98 6.65
N VAL A 179 46.29 -21.71 7.50
CA VAL A 179 44.86 -21.97 7.27
C VAL A 179 44.10 -20.70 6.87
N ILE A 180 44.61 -19.54 7.26
CA ILE A 180 44.04 -18.23 6.92
C ILE A 180 44.60 -17.78 5.57
N GLU A 181 43.74 -17.57 4.59
CA GLU A 181 44.10 -16.93 3.32
C GLU A 181 43.91 -15.41 3.43
N SER A 182 44.84 -14.64 2.85
CA SER A 182 44.78 -13.18 2.85
C SER A 182 45.68 -12.57 1.76
N PRO A 183 45.39 -11.34 1.29
CA PRO A 183 46.23 -10.65 0.29
C PRO A 183 47.67 -10.42 0.78
N ASP A 184 48.65 -10.48 -0.14
CA ASP A 184 50.09 -10.29 0.13
C ASP A 184 50.44 -9.01 0.92
N TRP A 185 49.62 -7.96 0.77
CA TRP A 185 49.78 -6.68 1.45
C TRP A 185 49.17 -6.66 2.86
N ALA A 186 48.07 -7.39 3.08
CA ALA A 186 47.41 -7.55 4.38
C ALA A 186 48.08 -8.63 5.25
N ARG A 187 48.93 -9.47 4.64
CA ARG A 187 49.54 -10.65 5.27
C ARG A 187 50.30 -10.34 6.56
N CYS A 188 50.97 -9.19 6.64
CA CYS A 188 51.69 -8.76 7.86
C CYS A 188 50.75 -8.52 9.05
N ALA A 189 49.53 -8.02 8.83
CA ALA A 189 48.53 -7.84 9.88
C ALA A 189 47.93 -9.17 10.36
N VAL A 190 47.71 -10.12 9.43
CA VAL A 190 47.32 -11.50 9.77
C VAL A 190 48.42 -12.18 10.60
N GLU A 191 49.69 -12.00 10.22
CA GLU A 191 50.84 -12.47 10.98
C GLU A 191 50.91 -11.86 12.39
N GLN A 192 50.68 -10.54 12.54
CA GLN A 192 50.67 -9.89 13.86
C GLN A 192 49.67 -10.53 14.84
N VAL A 193 48.51 -10.99 14.35
CA VAL A 193 47.45 -11.59 15.19
C VAL A 193 47.65 -13.10 15.37
N TRP A 194 47.92 -13.85 14.30
CA TRP A 194 47.84 -15.32 14.32
C TRP A 194 49.17 -16.08 14.24
N ARG A 195 50.33 -15.43 14.02
CA ARG A 195 51.67 -16.09 13.94
C ARG A 195 52.11 -16.83 15.21
N LYS A 196 51.45 -16.61 16.36
CA LYS A 196 51.69 -17.38 17.60
C LYS A 196 50.67 -18.48 17.86
N HIS A 197 49.57 -18.47 17.12
CA HIS A 197 48.41 -19.33 17.35
C HIS A 197 48.51 -20.60 16.50
N VAL A 198 48.38 -21.75 17.14
CA VAL A 198 48.62 -23.06 16.53
C VAL A 198 47.48 -24.01 16.89
N LEU A 199 46.89 -24.65 15.89
CA LEU A 199 45.84 -25.63 16.09
C LEU A 199 46.43 -26.92 16.67
N ILE A 200 45.77 -27.43 17.71
CA ILE A 200 46.06 -28.71 18.40
C ILE A 200 44.75 -29.50 18.60
N PRO A 201 44.76 -30.85 18.50
CA PRO A 201 43.57 -31.64 18.78
C PRO A 201 43.22 -31.68 20.27
N ASP A 202 44.24 -31.78 21.15
CA ASP A 202 44.08 -31.93 22.60
C ASP A 202 44.90 -30.89 23.38
N LEU A 203 44.33 -30.33 24.46
CA LEU A 203 45.01 -29.35 25.33
C LEU A 203 46.31 -29.90 25.96
N GLU A 204 46.43 -31.22 26.13
CA GLU A 204 47.64 -31.87 26.65
C GLU A 204 48.87 -31.61 25.77
N ILE A 205 48.68 -31.38 24.46
CA ILE A 205 49.76 -31.05 23.52
C ILE A 205 50.25 -29.62 23.74
N GLY A 206 49.37 -28.70 24.15
CA GLY A 206 49.71 -27.29 24.40
C GLY A 206 50.76 -27.10 25.51
N SER A 207 50.86 -28.02 26.46
CA SER A 207 51.94 -27.99 27.47
C SER A 207 53.34 -28.21 26.87
N LYS A 208 53.44 -28.77 25.66
CA LYS A 208 54.70 -28.96 24.91
C LYS A 208 54.99 -27.79 23.95
N LEU A 209 53.95 -27.04 23.54
CA LEU A 209 54.11 -25.81 22.76
C LEU A 209 54.67 -24.64 23.58
N ALA A 210 54.60 -24.72 24.91
CA ALA A 210 55.18 -23.74 25.83
C ALA A 210 56.69 -23.55 25.63
N ASP A 211 57.45 -24.63 25.36
CA ASP A 211 58.89 -24.57 25.10
C ASP A 211 59.21 -23.72 23.86
N PHE A 212 58.37 -23.81 22.82
CA PHE A 212 58.45 -23.05 21.58
C PHE A 212 57.85 -21.62 21.68
N HIS A 213 57.32 -21.24 22.85
CA HIS A 213 56.63 -19.97 23.09
C HIS A 213 55.40 -19.73 22.17
N LEU A 214 54.72 -20.83 21.80
CA LEU A 214 53.54 -20.84 20.94
C LEU A 214 52.26 -21.03 21.78
N ASP A 215 51.18 -20.38 21.35
CA ASP A 215 49.87 -20.43 21.99
C ASP A 215 48.97 -21.44 21.23
N GLY A 216 48.49 -22.47 21.92
CA GLY A 216 47.66 -23.53 21.34
C GLY A 216 46.17 -23.19 21.35
N VAL A 217 45.43 -23.65 20.33
CA VAL A 217 43.96 -23.58 20.25
C VAL A 217 43.36 -24.88 19.71
N THR A 218 42.23 -25.34 20.23
CA THR A 218 41.48 -26.48 19.68
C THR A 218 40.45 -26.05 18.64
N GLU A 219 39.99 -26.97 17.79
CA GLU A 219 38.87 -26.72 16.85
C GLU A 219 37.62 -26.24 17.60
N SER A 220 37.39 -26.75 18.81
CA SER A 220 36.31 -26.33 19.72
C SER A 220 36.49 -24.95 20.37
N GLY A 221 37.62 -24.27 20.13
CA GLY A 221 37.88 -22.91 20.61
C GLY A 221 38.50 -22.82 22.02
N ASP A 222 38.88 -23.93 22.65
CA ASP A 222 39.66 -23.88 23.90
C ASP A 222 41.08 -23.39 23.58
N THR A 223 41.63 -22.49 24.41
CA THR A 223 42.96 -21.89 24.22
C THR A 223 43.89 -22.17 25.38
N ILE A 224 45.16 -22.42 25.08
CA ILE A 224 46.23 -22.62 26.07
C ILE A 224 47.44 -21.79 25.66
N THR A 225 47.75 -20.77 26.47
CA THR A 225 48.92 -19.92 26.21
C THR A 225 50.22 -20.59 26.63
N TRP A 226 51.35 -20.21 26.03
CA TRP A 226 52.69 -20.69 26.43
C TRP A 226 53.04 -20.38 27.90
N LYS A 227 52.32 -19.45 28.54
CA LYS A 227 52.44 -19.12 29.96
C LYS A 227 51.63 -20.03 30.89
N GLY A 228 50.99 -21.08 30.36
CA GLY A 228 50.16 -22.02 31.11
C GLY A 228 48.77 -21.50 31.49
N LEU A 229 48.36 -20.30 31.05
CA LEU A 229 46.98 -19.87 31.17
C LEU A 229 46.13 -20.59 30.12
N MET A 230 45.25 -21.47 30.59
CA MET A 230 44.19 -22.11 29.81
C MET A 230 42.90 -21.28 29.91
N LYS A 231 42.11 -21.24 28.83
CA LYS A 231 40.74 -20.73 28.81
C LYS A 231 39.89 -21.68 27.97
N GLY A 232 38.77 -22.14 28.54
CA GLY A 232 37.87 -23.08 27.88
C GLY A 232 36.54 -23.17 28.62
N GLY A 233 35.55 -23.82 28.00
CA GLY A 233 34.20 -23.97 28.56
C GLY A 233 33.12 -24.09 27.49
N TYR A 234 31.85 -24.11 27.92
CA TYR A 234 30.73 -24.08 26.98
C TYR A 234 30.69 -22.73 26.26
N ILE A 235 31.05 -22.75 24.97
CA ILE A 235 30.88 -21.61 24.08
C ILE A 235 29.42 -21.55 23.64
N ASP A 236 28.73 -20.46 23.98
CA ASP A 236 27.39 -20.18 23.45
C ASP A 236 27.47 -19.97 21.92
N PRO A 237 26.73 -20.75 21.10
CA PRO A 237 26.69 -20.58 19.65
C PRO A 237 26.22 -19.21 19.15
N GLY A 238 25.69 -18.34 20.02
CA GLY A 238 25.42 -16.93 19.73
C GLY A 238 26.61 -15.98 19.93
N GLN A 239 27.62 -16.35 20.71
CA GLN A 239 28.68 -15.44 21.17
C GLN A 239 29.85 -15.30 20.18
N TYR A 240 30.19 -16.38 19.46
CA TYR A 240 31.25 -16.40 18.44
C TYR A 240 30.60 -16.64 17.07
N THR A 241 30.11 -15.54 16.49
CA THR A 241 29.39 -15.54 15.21
C THR A 241 29.87 -14.43 14.28
N ARG A 242 30.93 -13.68 14.63
CA ARG A 242 31.42 -12.54 13.84
C ARG A 242 31.80 -12.96 12.43
N LEU A 243 32.68 -13.95 12.29
CA LEU A 243 33.13 -14.44 10.98
C LEU A 243 31.98 -15.10 10.22
N ARG A 244 31.18 -15.95 10.89
CA ARG A 244 30.05 -16.64 10.24
C ARG A 244 29.00 -15.66 9.71
N ASN A 245 28.64 -14.65 10.49
CA ASN A 245 27.67 -13.63 10.09
C ASN A 245 28.27 -12.64 9.09
N TRP A 246 29.59 -12.42 9.11
CA TRP A 246 30.31 -11.62 8.12
C TRP A 246 30.27 -12.26 6.73
N TYR A 247 30.79 -13.50 6.59
CA TYR A 247 30.73 -14.21 5.30
C TYR A 247 29.28 -14.38 4.82
N ARG A 248 28.32 -14.63 5.73
CA ARG A 248 26.89 -14.70 5.35
C ARG A 248 26.33 -13.35 4.88
N ALA A 249 26.81 -12.22 5.42
CA ALA A 249 26.45 -10.88 4.95
C ALA A 249 27.09 -10.55 3.58
N GLU A 250 28.25 -11.13 3.28
CA GLU A 250 28.94 -11.05 1.99
C GLU A 250 28.28 -11.94 0.91
N ASP A 251 27.90 -13.18 1.25
CA ASP A 251 27.04 -14.04 0.41
C ASP A 251 25.77 -13.28 -0.03
N LEU A 252 25.09 -12.65 0.94
CA LEU A 252 23.88 -11.86 0.74
C LEU A 252 24.13 -10.59 -0.08
N GLU A 253 25.34 -10.03 -0.08
CA GLU A 253 25.70 -8.89 -0.92
C GLU A 253 25.91 -9.32 -2.37
N GLU A 254 26.48 -10.50 -2.59
CA GLU A 254 26.60 -11.10 -3.92
C GLU A 254 25.21 -11.48 -4.48
N ASP A 255 24.30 -11.98 -3.64
CA ASP A 255 22.90 -12.25 -4.01
C ASP A 255 22.07 -10.98 -4.22
N LEU A 256 22.27 -9.94 -3.39
CA LEU A 256 21.67 -8.60 -3.62
C LEU A 256 22.11 -8.02 -4.97
N ARG A 257 23.40 -8.17 -5.34
CA ARG A 257 23.88 -7.78 -6.67
C ARG A 257 23.18 -8.55 -7.77
N LYS A 258 23.05 -9.88 -7.67
CA LYS A 258 22.34 -10.71 -8.66
C LYS A 258 20.86 -10.29 -8.82
N VAL A 259 20.20 -9.94 -7.71
CA VAL A 259 18.81 -9.43 -7.72
C VAL A 259 18.75 -8.02 -8.33
N GLY A 260 19.68 -7.13 -8.00
CA GLY A 260 19.80 -5.80 -8.58
C GLY A 260 20.03 -5.82 -10.10
N ASP A 261 20.93 -6.69 -10.58
CA ASP A 261 21.16 -6.91 -12.01
C ASP A 261 19.90 -7.45 -12.72
N ALA A 262 19.15 -8.36 -12.07
CA ALA A 262 17.88 -8.87 -12.58
C ALA A 262 16.77 -7.80 -12.63
N ILE A 263 16.70 -6.91 -11.63
CA ILE A 263 15.80 -5.75 -11.62
C ILE A 263 16.18 -4.80 -12.75
N ALA A 264 17.45 -4.45 -12.90
CA ALA A 264 17.94 -3.56 -13.96
C ALA A 264 17.65 -4.12 -15.37
N GLY A 265 17.83 -5.43 -15.56
CA GLY A 265 17.47 -6.12 -16.80
C GLY A 265 15.97 -6.07 -17.10
N ALA A 266 15.11 -6.41 -16.12
CA ALA A 266 13.66 -6.36 -16.28
C ALA A 266 13.13 -4.93 -16.48
N GLU A 267 13.74 -3.92 -15.84
CA GLU A 267 13.46 -2.51 -16.12
C GLU A 267 13.92 -2.06 -17.51
N GLY A 268 14.97 -2.68 -18.05
CA GLY A 268 15.38 -2.59 -19.45
C GLY A 268 14.25 -3.04 -20.39
N GLU A 269 13.81 -4.29 -20.25
CA GLU A 269 12.72 -4.86 -21.05
C GLU A 269 11.41 -4.05 -20.95
N VAL A 270 11.03 -3.59 -19.75
CA VAL A 270 9.84 -2.75 -19.56
C VAL A 270 9.99 -1.38 -20.24
N ARG A 271 11.20 -0.83 -20.32
CA ARG A 271 11.50 0.42 -21.04
C ARG A 271 11.37 0.22 -22.55
N GLU A 272 11.89 -0.88 -23.09
CA GLU A 272 11.77 -1.26 -24.50
C GLU A 272 10.30 -1.54 -24.90
N LEU A 273 9.56 -2.30 -24.09
CA LEU A 273 8.14 -2.58 -24.33
C LEU A 273 7.31 -1.29 -24.32
N ARG A 274 7.60 -0.33 -23.43
CA ARG A 274 6.94 0.99 -23.42
C ARG A 274 7.27 1.84 -24.65
N THR A 275 8.49 1.77 -25.18
CA THR A 275 8.78 2.41 -26.48
C THR A 275 7.95 1.79 -27.60
N THR A 276 7.86 0.45 -27.68
CA THR A 276 7.02 -0.22 -28.69
C THR A 276 5.52 0.06 -28.50
N GLU A 277 5.04 0.21 -27.27
CA GLU A 277 3.67 0.65 -26.96
C GLU A 277 3.41 2.04 -27.57
N THR A 278 4.28 3.02 -27.31
CA THR A 278 4.12 4.37 -27.86
C THR A 278 4.27 4.46 -29.39
N GLU A 279 5.03 3.56 -30.00
CA GLU A 279 5.13 3.43 -31.47
C GLU A 279 3.85 2.84 -32.07
N LEU A 280 3.28 1.81 -31.45
CA LEU A 280 2.00 1.22 -31.85
C LEU A 280 0.82 2.19 -31.65
N GLU A 281 0.80 2.97 -30.56
CA GLU A 281 -0.22 4.02 -30.34
C GLU A 281 -0.15 5.12 -31.42
N GLN A 282 1.06 5.54 -31.82
CA GLN A 282 1.24 6.49 -32.92
C GLN A 282 0.76 5.89 -34.25
N HIS A 283 1.13 4.64 -34.54
CA HIS A 283 0.69 3.93 -35.74
C HIS A 283 -0.84 3.77 -35.80
N LEU A 284 -1.48 3.50 -34.65
CA LEU A 284 -2.95 3.44 -34.52
C LEU A 284 -3.61 4.79 -34.85
N VAL A 285 -3.03 5.90 -34.39
CA VAL A 285 -3.53 7.25 -34.69
C VAL A 285 -3.39 7.56 -36.18
N ASP A 286 -2.27 7.22 -36.82
CA ASP A 286 -2.06 7.42 -38.25
C ASP A 286 -2.96 6.52 -39.12
N LEU A 287 -3.18 5.25 -38.72
CA LEU A 287 -4.16 4.36 -39.35
C LEU A 287 -5.58 4.94 -39.27
N ARG A 288 -6.02 5.36 -38.08
CA ARG A 288 -7.34 5.98 -37.88
C ARG A 288 -7.49 7.28 -38.66
N PHE A 289 -6.46 8.13 -38.70
CA PHE A 289 -6.45 9.38 -39.46
C PHE A 289 -6.51 9.15 -40.97
N THR A 290 -5.73 8.21 -41.51
CA THR A 290 -5.73 7.88 -42.94
C THR A 290 -7.03 7.20 -43.36
N ALA A 291 -7.60 6.31 -42.54
CA ALA A 291 -8.92 5.71 -42.77
C ALA A 291 -10.02 6.77 -42.80
N GLN A 292 -10.10 7.66 -41.79
CA GLN A 292 -11.07 8.75 -41.75
C GLN A 292 -10.92 9.72 -42.93
N THR A 293 -9.69 10.01 -43.35
CA THR A 293 -9.41 10.89 -44.50
C THR A 293 -9.88 10.26 -45.82
N ARG A 294 -9.66 8.95 -46.03
CA ARG A 294 -10.18 8.21 -47.18
C ARG A 294 -11.71 8.17 -47.17
N PHE A 295 -12.33 7.85 -46.03
CA PHE A 295 -13.79 7.82 -45.88
C PHE A 295 -14.42 9.18 -46.20
N ASN A 296 -13.85 10.28 -45.69
CA ASN A 296 -14.32 11.64 -45.97
C ASN A 296 -14.22 11.99 -47.47
N ALA A 297 -13.13 11.57 -48.14
CA ALA A 297 -12.95 11.79 -49.57
C ALA A 297 -13.96 11.00 -50.42
N GLU A 298 -14.22 9.73 -50.07
CA GLU A 298 -15.16 8.89 -50.83
C GLU A 298 -16.62 9.32 -50.60
N CYS A 299 -16.98 9.74 -49.38
CA CYS A 299 -18.26 10.39 -49.10
C CYS A 299 -18.48 11.66 -49.94
N ALA A 300 -17.43 12.44 -50.20
CA ALA A 300 -17.52 13.62 -51.07
C ALA A 300 -17.77 13.22 -52.54
N ARG A 301 -17.15 12.14 -53.03
CA ARG A 301 -17.38 11.60 -54.37
C ARG A 301 -18.81 11.06 -54.54
N VAL A 302 -19.32 10.32 -53.55
CA VAL A 302 -20.71 9.81 -53.55
C VAL A 302 -21.74 10.95 -53.55
N ARG A 303 -21.49 12.04 -52.81
CA ARG A 303 -22.34 13.25 -52.84
C ARG A 303 -22.35 13.90 -54.23
N GLN A 304 -21.18 14.20 -54.78
CA GLN A 304 -21.04 14.83 -56.09
C GLN A 304 -21.67 13.97 -57.21
N ALA A 305 -21.53 12.64 -57.13
CA ALA A 305 -22.18 11.72 -58.06
C ALA A 305 -23.71 11.72 -57.90
N ASN A 306 -24.22 11.80 -56.66
CA ASN A 306 -25.66 11.90 -56.39
C ASN A 306 -26.28 13.23 -56.86
N GLU A 307 -25.60 14.37 -56.68
CA GLU A 307 -26.00 15.65 -57.29
C GLU A 307 -26.11 15.53 -58.83
N CYS A 308 -25.14 14.86 -59.46
CA CYS A 308 -25.19 14.56 -60.89
C CYS A 308 -26.31 13.59 -61.27
N ARG A 309 -26.70 12.65 -60.39
CA ARG A 309 -27.86 11.76 -60.58
C ARG A 309 -29.17 12.53 -60.52
N GLU A 310 -29.35 13.45 -59.58
CA GLU A 310 -30.56 14.27 -59.46
C GLU A 310 -30.70 15.21 -60.67
N ALA A 311 -29.62 15.88 -61.08
CA ALA A 311 -29.61 16.69 -62.30
C ALA A 311 -29.95 15.86 -63.55
N LEU A 312 -29.37 14.66 -63.69
CA LEU A 312 -29.70 13.74 -64.77
C LEU A 312 -31.10 13.13 -64.66
N HIS A 313 -31.66 12.98 -63.46
CA HIS A 313 -33.01 12.47 -63.25
C HIS A 313 -34.05 13.54 -63.58
N GLY A 314 -33.82 14.81 -63.25
CA GLY A 314 -34.64 15.94 -63.71
C GLY A 314 -34.63 16.10 -65.24
N LEU A 315 -33.45 15.96 -65.86
CA LEU A 315 -33.31 15.92 -67.32
C LEU A 315 -33.95 14.67 -67.93
N ARG A 316 -33.84 13.50 -67.29
CA ARG A 316 -34.48 12.26 -67.77
C ARG A 316 -35.98 12.30 -67.58
N ASN A 317 -36.51 12.92 -66.53
CA ASN A 317 -37.94 13.03 -66.28
C ASN A 317 -38.58 14.05 -67.23
N SER A 318 -37.96 15.20 -67.49
CA SER A 318 -38.47 16.12 -68.51
C SER A 318 -38.41 15.51 -69.93
N LEU A 319 -37.34 14.77 -70.25
CA LEU A 319 -37.27 14.00 -71.50
C LEU A 319 -38.27 12.83 -71.53
N GLU A 320 -38.52 12.16 -70.40
CA GLU A 320 -39.41 11.01 -70.32
C GLU A 320 -40.87 11.45 -70.38
N ILE A 321 -41.26 12.53 -69.70
CA ILE A 321 -42.57 13.20 -69.84
C ILE A 321 -42.78 13.62 -71.30
N ALA A 322 -41.80 14.29 -71.92
CA ALA A 322 -41.88 14.64 -73.34
C ALA A 322 -41.99 13.40 -74.25
N SER A 323 -41.31 12.29 -73.90
CA SER A 323 -41.38 11.03 -74.66
C SER A 323 -42.65 10.22 -74.39
N LYS A 324 -43.27 10.40 -73.23
CA LYS A 324 -44.55 9.82 -72.82
C LYS A 324 -45.65 10.51 -73.56
N LEU A 325 -45.77 11.85 -73.47
CA LEU A 325 -46.65 12.64 -74.32
C LEU A 325 -46.51 12.25 -75.80
N ASN A 326 -45.29 12.21 -76.33
CA ASN A 326 -45.08 11.87 -77.75
C ASN A 326 -45.38 10.40 -78.09
N ARG A 327 -45.39 9.48 -77.11
CA ARG A 327 -45.80 8.07 -77.28
C ARG A 327 -47.27 7.83 -77.01
N GLU A 328 -47.88 8.57 -76.10
CA GLU A 328 -49.33 8.63 -75.86
C GLU A 328 -50.00 9.20 -77.10
N TYR A 329 -49.57 10.38 -77.59
CA TYR A 329 -49.98 10.90 -78.90
C TYR A 329 -49.72 9.93 -80.07
N GLU A 330 -48.63 9.15 -80.08
CA GLU A 330 -48.41 8.12 -81.12
C GLU A 330 -49.24 6.83 -80.92
N ALA A 331 -49.63 6.50 -79.69
CA ALA A 331 -50.39 5.32 -79.33
C ALA A 331 -51.87 5.57 -79.54
N GLU A 332 -52.42 6.68 -79.06
CA GLU A 332 -53.75 7.20 -79.39
C GLU A 332 -53.93 7.29 -80.90
N LYS A 333 -52.98 7.91 -81.63
CA LYS A 333 -53.00 8.03 -83.11
C LYS A 333 -52.83 6.69 -83.85
N LYS A 334 -52.68 5.57 -83.13
CA LYS A 334 -52.79 4.18 -83.61
C LYS A 334 -54.06 3.48 -83.08
N GLN A 335 -54.44 3.70 -81.82
CA GLN A 335 -55.61 3.14 -81.16
C GLN A 335 -56.89 3.68 -81.78
N LEU A 336 -57.03 5.01 -81.93
CA LEU A 336 -58.10 5.65 -82.71
C LEU A 336 -58.19 5.06 -84.12
N LYS A 337 -57.07 4.74 -84.78
CA LYS A 337 -57.10 4.13 -86.13
C LYS A 337 -57.59 2.68 -86.14
N LEU A 338 -57.36 1.91 -85.07
CA LEU A 338 -57.91 0.57 -84.89
C LEU A 338 -59.39 0.62 -84.49
N ASP A 339 -59.77 1.56 -83.63
CA ASP A 339 -61.15 1.72 -83.14
C ASP A 339 -62.06 2.27 -84.25
N ILE A 340 -61.59 3.25 -85.02
CA ILE A 340 -62.23 3.70 -86.27
C ILE A 340 -62.37 2.55 -87.28
N ALA A 341 -61.52 1.52 -87.24
CA ALA A 341 -61.65 0.32 -88.09
C ALA A 341 -62.63 -0.71 -87.51
N ALA A 342 -62.66 -0.90 -86.18
CA ALA A 342 -63.60 -1.79 -85.48
C ALA A 342 -65.04 -1.27 -85.57
N ILE A 343 -65.26 0.01 -85.28
CA ILE A 343 -66.56 0.69 -85.37
C ILE A 343 -67.08 0.67 -86.83
N LYS A 344 -66.20 0.81 -87.83
CA LYS A 344 -66.55 0.62 -89.26
C LYS A 344 -66.92 -0.82 -89.63
N ALA A 345 -66.56 -1.82 -88.83
CA ALA A 345 -66.98 -3.21 -89.01
C ALA A 345 -68.35 -3.49 -88.36
N GLU A 346 -68.56 -3.06 -87.11
CA GLU A 346 -69.79 -3.36 -86.35
C GLU A 346 -71.03 -2.61 -86.86
N ILE A 347 -70.88 -1.36 -87.32
CA ILE A 347 -71.99 -0.60 -87.95
C ILE A 347 -72.61 -1.34 -89.16
N LYS A 348 -71.92 -2.32 -89.74
CA LYS A 348 -72.28 -2.93 -91.03
C LYS A 348 -73.21 -4.15 -90.96
N THR A 349 -73.39 -4.79 -89.80
CA THR A 349 -73.97 -6.16 -89.72
C THR A 349 -75.37 -6.25 -89.10
N LYS A 350 -75.67 -5.48 -88.04
CA LYS A 350 -77.02 -5.20 -87.49
C LYS A 350 -77.77 -6.39 -86.80
N LYS A 351 -78.42 -6.09 -85.66
CA LYS A 351 -79.69 -6.65 -85.09
C LYS A 351 -79.64 -7.32 -83.68
N LEU A 352 -80.47 -6.75 -82.80
CA LEU A 352 -81.36 -7.40 -81.81
C LEU A 352 -80.74 -8.01 -80.52
N PRO A 353 -81.55 -8.21 -79.43
CA PRO A 353 -81.12 -7.87 -78.07
C PRO A 353 -81.36 -9.03 -77.05
N PRO A 354 -81.81 -8.79 -75.81
CA PRO A 354 -81.00 -8.44 -74.64
C PRO A 354 -81.05 -9.52 -73.53
N GLY A 355 -80.17 -9.42 -72.51
CA GLY A 355 -80.40 -10.14 -71.23
C GLY A 355 -79.20 -10.66 -70.44
N ALA A 356 -78.02 -10.03 -70.48
CA ALA A 356 -76.86 -10.46 -69.68
C ALA A 356 -76.06 -9.34 -69.00
N LEU A 357 -76.07 -8.12 -69.56
CA LEU A 357 -75.69 -6.89 -68.87
C LEU A 357 -76.75 -5.81 -69.14
N THR A 358 -76.89 -4.85 -68.22
CA THR A 358 -77.95 -3.84 -68.25
C THR A 358 -77.65 -2.75 -69.27
N ALA A 359 -78.55 -2.55 -70.24
CA ALA A 359 -78.45 -1.50 -71.27
C ALA A 359 -78.69 -0.06 -70.76
N ALA A 360 -78.35 0.17 -69.49
CA ALA A 360 -78.27 1.48 -68.84
C ALA A 360 -76.86 1.68 -68.29
N GLU A 361 -76.27 0.66 -67.63
CA GLU A 361 -74.91 0.71 -67.08
C GLU A 361 -73.86 0.41 -68.16
N ALA A 362 -74.09 -0.58 -69.04
CA ALA A 362 -73.25 -0.77 -70.21
C ALA A 362 -73.40 0.39 -71.21
N GLN A 363 -74.59 0.97 -71.31
CA GLN A 363 -74.84 2.18 -72.11
C GLN A 363 -74.25 3.43 -71.44
N GLN A 364 -74.13 3.49 -70.11
CA GLN A 364 -73.43 4.58 -69.41
C GLN A 364 -71.92 4.41 -69.49
N LEU A 365 -71.37 3.19 -69.43
CA LEU A 365 -69.94 2.99 -69.68
C LEU A 365 -69.63 3.28 -71.15
N GLU A 366 -70.42 2.77 -72.11
CA GLU A 366 -70.27 3.08 -73.54
C GLU A 366 -70.47 4.57 -73.81
N ASN A 367 -71.45 5.25 -73.19
CA ASN A 367 -71.62 6.69 -73.33
C ASN A 367 -70.56 7.51 -72.60
N VAL A 368 -69.97 7.05 -71.48
CA VAL A 368 -68.92 7.77 -70.74
C VAL A 368 -67.55 7.51 -71.35
N GLU A 369 -67.26 6.31 -71.85
CA GLU A 369 -66.07 6.01 -72.65
C GLU A 369 -66.17 6.64 -74.05
N ALA A 370 -67.36 6.73 -74.65
CA ALA A 370 -67.58 7.51 -75.87
C ALA A 370 -67.65 9.01 -75.61
N GLU A 371 -68.11 9.50 -74.44
CA GLU A 371 -67.98 10.90 -74.07
C GLU A 371 -66.52 11.24 -73.74
N ILE A 372 -65.75 10.34 -73.12
CA ILE A 372 -64.32 10.53 -72.86
C ILE A 372 -63.56 10.49 -74.17
N LYS A 373 -63.77 9.49 -75.05
CA LYS A 373 -63.17 9.48 -76.40
C LYS A 373 -63.65 10.62 -77.28
N GLU A 374 -64.93 11.02 -77.21
CA GLU A 374 -65.40 12.20 -77.94
C GLU A 374 -64.83 13.48 -77.31
N ARG A 375 -64.58 13.54 -76.00
CA ARG A 375 -63.87 14.65 -75.34
C ARG A 375 -62.40 14.64 -75.69
N GLU A 376 -61.70 13.52 -75.75
CA GLU A 376 -60.30 13.36 -76.14
C GLU A 376 -60.10 13.62 -77.64
N GLU A 377 -60.94 13.05 -78.51
CA GLU A 377 -60.92 13.33 -79.96
C GLU A 377 -61.34 14.76 -80.25
N ARG A 378 -62.36 15.31 -79.55
CA ARG A 378 -62.65 16.75 -79.65
C ARG A 378 -61.47 17.53 -79.13
N MET A 379 -60.90 17.26 -77.94
CA MET A 379 -59.74 17.95 -77.36
C MET A 379 -58.53 17.93 -78.30
N ALA A 380 -58.25 16.81 -78.96
CA ALA A 380 -57.20 16.69 -79.96
C ALA A 380 -57.53 17.51 -81.23
N GLN A 381 -58.74 17.41 -81.78
CA GLN A 381 -59.20 18.25 -82.90
C GLN A 381 -59.36 19.74 -82.51
N ILE A 382 -59.51 20.02 -81.22
CA ILE A 382 -59.61 21.33 -80.59
C ILE A 382 -58.23 21.92 -80.39
N ALA A 383 -57.22 21.13 -80.05
CA ALA A 383 -55.84 21.55 -79.83
C ALA A 383 -55.05 21.60 -81.14
N GLU A 384 -55.17 20.59 -82.02
CA GLU A 384 -54.66 20.62 -83.40
C GLU A 384 -55.39 21.73 -84.18
N GLY A 385 -56.71 21.84 -84.03
CA GLY A 385 -57.49 22.96 -84.56
C GLY A 385 -57.11 24.31 -83.95
N ALA A 386 -56.93 24.43 -82.63
CA ALA A 386 -56.48 25.68 -82.00
C ALA A 386 -55.05 26.04 -82.40
N ALA A 387 -54.18 25.06 -82.67
CA ALA A 387 -52.84 25.30 -83.19
C ALA A 387 -52.87 25.77 -84.65
N GLU A 388 -53.62 25.09 -85.53
CA GLU A 388 -53.83 25.54 -86.92
C GLU A 388 -54.50 26.92 -86.98
N LEU A 389 -55.48 27.18 -86.11
CA LEU A 389 -56.19 28.45 -86.05
C LEU A 389 -55.35 29.55 -85.38
N ALA A 390 -54.56 29.26 -84.34
CA ALA A 390 -53.64 30.23 -83.75
C ALA A 390 -52.47 30.55 -84.69
N ASP A 391 -51.97 29.58 -85.46
CA ASP A 391 -50.97 29.79 -86.49
C ASP A 391 -51.56 30.52 -87.72
N ALA A 392 -52.82 30.23 -88.10
CA ALA A 392 -53.55 31.02 -89.08
C ALA A 392 -53.78 32.47 -88.59
N ILE A 393 -54.17 32.67 -87.33
CA ILE A 393 -54.29 33.99 -86.69
C ILE A 393 -52.93 34.68 -86.62
N ALA A 394 -51.83 33.97 -86.36
CA ALA A 394 -50.49 34.54 -86.36
C ALA A 394 -50.05 34.98 -87.78
N ARG A 395 -50.31 34.16 -88.80
CA ARG A 395 -50.09 34.48 -90.22
C ARG A 395 -50.96 35.65 -90.68
N LEU A 396 -52.22 35.70 -90.25
CA LEU A 396 -53.13 36.81 -90.52
C LEU A 396 -52.68 38.08 -89.81
N ARG A 397 -52.41 38.06 -88.50
CA ARG A 397 -51.87 39.21 -87.75
C ARG A 397 -50.55 39.73 -88.35
N ALA A 398 -49.67 38.85 -88.82
CA ALA A 398 -48.43 39.25 -89.52
C ALA A 398 -48.72 39.89 -90.88
N ARG A 399 -49.69 39.37 -91.65
CA ARG A 399 -50.14 39.93 -92.94
C ARG A 399 -50.86 41.27 -92.75
N GLU A 400 -51.75 41.36 -91.79
CA GLU A 400 -52.52 42.52 -91.34
C GLU A 400 -51.58 43.63 -90.84
N SER A 401 -50.58 43.30 -90.02
CA SER A 401 -49.52 44.22 -89.59
C SER A 401 -48.68 44.72 -90.78
N PHE A 402 -48.28 43.84 -91.69
CA PHE A 402 -47.57 44.25 -92.92
C PHE A 402 -48.42 45.18 -93.80
N LEU A 403 -49.72 44.89 -93.96
CA LEU A 403 -50.63 45.72 -94.74
C LEU A 403 -50.87 47.08 -94.06
N SER A 404 -51.29 47.10 -92.80
CA SER A 404 -51.64 48.31 -92.04
C SER A 404 -50.45 49.20 -91.68
N ALA A 405 -49.28 48.64 -91.33
CA ALA A 405 -48.12 49.42 -90.93
C ALA A 405 -47.15 49.73 -92.08
N THR A 406 -47.19 48.99 -93.19
CA THR A 406 -46.23 49.14 -94.30
C THR A 406 -46.89 49.48 -95.64
N ARG A 407 -47.89 48.69 -96.09
CA ARG A 407 -48.46 48.84 -97.43
C ARG A 407 -49.44 50.01 -97.54
N ILE A 408 -50.41 50.09 -96.63
CA ILE A 408 -51.44 51.12 -96.59
C ILE A 408 -50.81 52.53 -96.41
N PRO A 409 -49.88 52.77 -95.45
CA PRO A 409 -49.22 54.07 -95.33
C PRO A 409 -48.40 54.43 -96.57
N SER A 410 -47.69 53.47 -97.17
CA SER A 410 -46.92 53.71 -98.40
C SER A 410 -47.81 54.06 -99.60
N LEU A 411 -48.99 53.46 -99.71
CA LEU A 411 -49.97 53.80 -100.75
C LEU A 411 -50.63 55.15 -100.47
N GLN A 412 -50.98 55.45 -99.22
CA GLN A 412 -51.55 56.73 -98.80
C GLN A 412 -50.57 57.89 -99.02
N ASP A 413 -49.28 57.74 -98.68
CA ASP A 413 -48.25 58.76 -98.97
C ASP A 413 -48.01 58.95 -100.47
N GLN A 414 -48.10 57.88 -101.29
CA GLN A 414 -48.07 58.02 -102.75
C GLN A 414 -49.29 58.77 -103.30
N LEU A 415 -50.47 58.52 -102.75
CA LEU A 415 -51.72 59.21 -103.08
C LEU A 415 -51.63 60.70 -102.72
N LYS A 416 -51.19 61.00 -101.49
CA LYS A 416 -51.01 62.35 -100.93
C LYS A 416 -49.90 63.14 -101.64
N GLY A 417 -48.82 62.47 -102.04
CA GLY A 417 -47.77 63.04 -102.89
C GLY A 417 -48.25 63.36 -104.31
N LEU A 418 -49.14 62.54 -104.89
CA LEU A 418 -49.81 62.83 -106.16
C LEU A 418 -50.79 64.01 -106.03
N GLU A 419 -51.52 64.12 -104.93
CA GLU A 419 -52.42 65.25 -104.63
C GLU A 419 -51.65 66.58 -104.47
N LEU A 420 -50.53 66.58 -103.75
CA LEU A 420 -49.66 67.77 -103.63
C LEU A 420 -49.03 68.21 -104.97
N SER A 421 -49.02 67.36 -106.01
CA SER A 421 -48.44 67.64 -107.34
C SER A 421 -49.36 68.40 -108.32
N HIS A 422 -50.28 69.23 -107.83
CA HIS A 422 -51.43 69.77 -108.58
C HIS A 422 -51.15 70.73 -109.77
N THR A 423 -49.89 71.05 -110.09
CA THR A 423 -49.52 72.01 -111.14
C THR A 423 -49.64 71.46 -112.58
N ASP A 424 -50.62 72.00 -113.30
CA ASP A 424 -50.71 72.27 -114.74
C ASP A 424 -50.03 71.34 -115.76
N ALA A 425 -50.70 70.23 -116.08
CA ALA A 425 -50.71 69.64 -117.42
C ALA A 425 -52.00 68.84 -117.68
N ALA A 426 -52.77 69.18 -118.71
CA ALA A 426 -54.10 68.59 -118.94
C ALA A 426 -54.07 67.09 -119.34
N MET A 427 -53.07 66.66 -120.11
CA MET A 427 -52.88 65.24 -120.46
C MET A 427 -52.47 64.43 -119.23
N SER A 428 -51.43 64.88 -118.52
CA SER A 428 -50.94 64.21 -117.31
C SER A 428 -51.95 64.20 -116.17
N ARG A 429 -52.90 65.15 -116.11
CA ARG A 429 -54.04 65.07 -115.19
C ARG A 429 -54.88 63.81 -115.42
N ARG A 430 -55.20 63.43 -116.66
CA ARG A 430 -55.99 62.21 -116.93
C ARG A 430 -55.24 60.93 -116.56
N GLU A 431 -53.93 60.89 -116.80
CA GLU A 431 -53.10 59.72 -116.46
C GLU A 431 -52.89 59.60 -114.95
N ARG A 432 -52.59 60.71 -114.25
CA ARG A 432 -52.52 60.74 -112.78
C ARG A 432 -53.88 60.42 -112.15
N GLN A 433 -54.99 60.95 -112.66
CA GLN A 433 -56.32 60.67 -112.13
C GLN A 433 -56.72 59.19 -112.30
N ARG A 434 -56.38 58.57 -113.45
CA ARG A 434 -56.50 57.11 -113.61
C ARG A 434 -55.61 56.35 -112.63
N ARG A 435 -54.36 56.79 -112.41
CA ARG A 435 -53.44 56.14 -111.46
C ARG A 435 -53.89 56.29 -110.01
N GLN A 436 -54.46 57.44 -109.64
CA GLN A 436 -55.05 57.72 -108.33
C GLN A 436 -56.30 56.87 -108.10
N GLN A 437 -57.20 56.76 -109.09
CA GLN A 437 -58.35 55.85 -109.05
C GLN A 437 -57.94 54.37 -108.95
N TRP A 438 -56.86 53.97 -109.64
CA TRP A 438 -56.32 52.61 -109.57
C TRP A 438 -55.69 52.31 -108.19
N LEU A 439 -54.88 53.24 -107.64
CA LEU A 439 -54.30 53.10 -106.29
C LEU A 439 -55.37 53.12 -105.19
N ALA A 440 -56.43 53.93 -105.36
CA ALA A 440 -57.57 53.94 -104.43
C ALA A 440 -58.40 52.67 -104.52
N GLY A 441 -58.52 52.05 -105.70
CA GLY A 441 -59.12 50.73 -105.88
C GLY A 441 -58.29 49.63 -105.21
N GLU A 442 -56.97 49.60 -105.45
CA GLU A 442 -56.04 48.64 -104.82
C GLU A 442 -56.02 48.81 -103.29
N LEU A 443 -56.18 50.04 -102.77
CA LEU A 443 -56.38 50.29 -101.34
C LEU A 443 -57.70 49.74 -100.82
N ALA A 444 -58.82 50.03 -101.49
CA ALA A 444 -60.15 49.58 -101.05
C ALA A 444 -60.30 48.05 -101.09
N GLU A 445 -59.70 47.38 -102.09
CA GLU A 445 -59.63 45.91 -102.15
C GLU A 445 -58.84 45.35 -100.96
N ILE A 446 -57.68 45.94 -100.63
CA ILE A 446 -56.85 45.53 -99.48
C ILE A 446 -57.55 45.82 -98.14
N GLU A 447 -58.23 46.96 -97.99
CA GLU A 447 -59.00 47.30 -96.78
C GLU A 447 -60.19 46.34 -96.60
N GLN A 448 -60.82 45.90 -97.69
CA GLN A 448 -61.89 44.89 -97.66
C GLN A 448 -61.35 43.48 -97.33
N GLU A 449 -60.19 43.07 -97.87
CA GLU A 449 -59.51 41.84 -97.45
C GLU A 449 -59.18 41.86 -95.95
N LEU A 450 -58.72 43.00 -95.43
CA LEU A 450 -58.30 43.16 -94.03
C LEU A 450 -59.50 43.04 -93.08
N ALA A 451 -60.62 43.70 -93.37
CA ALA A 451 -61.85 43.57 -92.58
C ALA A 451 -62.38 42.12 -92.51
N ILE A 452 -62.32 41.38 -93.63
CA ILE A 452 -62.69 39.96 -93.68
C ILE A 452 -61.75 39.11 -92.79
N CYS A 453 -60.47 39.47 -92.70
CA CYS A 453 -59.51 38.80 -91.83
C CYS A 453 -59.75 39.10 -90.34
N GLU A 454 -60.16 40.33 -89.99
CA GLU A 454 -60.51 40.70 -88.61
C GLU A 454 -61.77 39.99 -88.11
N GLU A 455 -62.82 39.92 -88.94
CA GLU A 455 -64.05 39.18 -88.64
C GLU A 455 -63.74 37.70 -88.42
N ARG A 456 -62.97 37.10 -89.32
CA ARG A 456 -62.50 35.70 -89.19
C ARG A 456 -61.69 35.48 -87.92
N ARG A 457 -60.82 36.42 -87.54
CA ARG A 457 -60.03 36.32 -86.31
C ARG A 457 -60.92 36.28 -85.06
N ALA A 458 -61.96 37.12 -84.99
CA ALA A 458 -62.85 37.19 -83.84
C ALA A 458 -63.63 35.88 -83.61
N GLU A 459 -64.21 35.29 -84.67
CA GLU A 459 -64.91 33.99 -84.61
C GLU A 459 -64.01 32.87 -84.05
N LEU A 460 -62.73 32.89 -84.44
CA LEU A 460 -61.76 31.86 -84.09
C LEU A 460 -61.22 32.05 -82.66
N GLU A 461 -61.00 33.28 -82.21
CA GLU A 461 -60.61 33.59 -80.83
C GLU A 461 -61.71 33.18 -79.83
N GLU A 462 -62.98 33.46 -80.13
CA GLU A 462 -64.14 33.00 -79.34
C GLU A 462 -64.25 31.46 -79.33
N SER A 463 -63.98 30.81 -80.46
CA SER A 463 -63.89 29.35 -80.53
C SER A 463 -62.80 28.81 -79.59
N THR A 464 -61.59 29.38 -79.58
CA THR A 464 -60.53 28.94 -78.67
C THR A 464 -60.85 29.20 -77.19
N ALA A 465 -61.49 30.31 -76.84
CA ALA A 465 -61.82 30.65 -75.45
C ALA A 465 -62.88 29.72 -74.85
N SER A 466 -63.91 29.35 -75.63
CA SER A 466 -64.93 28.37 -75.21
C SER A 466 -64.36 26.96 -75.05
N LYS A 467 -63.41 26.59 -75.92
CA LYS A 467 -62.70 25.30 -75.86
C LYS A 467 -61.77 25.19 -74.65
N SER A 468 -61.00 26.24 -74.33
CA SER A 468 -60.08 26.28 -73.18
C SER A 468 -60.78 25.93 -71.86
N LYS A 469 -61.98 26.48 -71.63
CA LYS A 469 -62.77 26.21 -70.40
C LYS A 469 -63.25 24.77 -70.26
N SER A 470 -63.25 24.00 -71.35
CA SER A 470 -63.56 22.57 -71.30
C SER A 470 -62.34 21.71 -70.95
N VAL A 471 -61.12 22.26 -70.98
CA VAL A 471 -59.90 21.60 -70.50
C VAL A 471 -59.88 21.64 -68.97
N GLU A 472 -59.98 22.85 -68.41
CA GLU A 472 -59.85 23.15 -66.97
C GLU A 472 -60.76 22.26 -66.11
N GLY A 473 -62.01 22.06 -66.52
CA GLY A 473 -62.98 21.23 -65.78
C GLY A 473 -62.68 19.72 -65.78
N MET A 474 -61.86 19.21 -66.71
CA MET A 474 -61.44 17.80 -66.72
C MET A 474 -60.15 17.59 -65.90
N GLU A 475 -59.31 18.60 -65.80
CA GLU A 475 -58.14 18.59 -64.92
C GLU A 475 -58.56 18.52 -63.44
N GLU A 476 -59.64 19.21 -63.05
CA GLU A 476 -60.18 19.16 -61.68
C GLU A 476 -60.59 17.73 -61.24
N GLU A 477 -61.35 17.00 -62.07
CA GLU A 477 -61.81 15.63 -61.79
C GLU A 477 -60.65 14.62 -61.66
N ILE A 478 -59.56 14.82 -62.42
CA ILE A 478 -58.34 14.02 -62.32
C ILE A 478 -57.66 14.23 -60.95
N THR A 479 -57.49 15.50 -60.51
CA THR A 479 -56.84 15.78 -59.22
C THR A 479 -57.61 15.23 -58.02
N GLU A 480 -58.94 15.08 -58.12
CA GLU A 480 -59.75 14.51 -57.05
C GLU A 480 -59.54 12.98 -56.92
N SER A 481 -59.28 12.30 -58.04
CA SER A 481 -58.92 10.88 -58.08
C SER A 481 -57.52 10.61 -57.50
N GLU A 482 -56.52 11.44 -57.79
CA GLU A 482 -55.16 11.32 -57.23
C GLU A 482 -55.15 11.44 -55.69
N ARG A 483 -55.98 12.35 -55.15
CA ARG A 483 -56.15 12.54 -53.68
C ARG A 483 -56.74 11.31 -52.97
N ALA A 484 -57.41 10.40 -53.67
CA ALA A 484 -57.89 9.15 -53.10
C ALA A 484 -56.76 8.12 -52.94
N ILE A 485 -55.81 8.08 -53.88
CA ILE A 485 -54.68 7.14 -53.89
C ILE A 485 -53.69 7.45 -52.75
N LEU A 486 -53.40 8.74 -52.51
CA LEU A 486 -52.50 9.20 -51.44
C LEU A 486 -52.91 8.69 -50.04
N LYS A 487 -54.21 8.75 -49.72
CA LYS A 487 -54.72 8.31 -48.41
C LYS A 487 -54.58 6.80 -48.19
N LEU A 488 -54.66 6.01 -49.26
CA LEU A 488 -54.44 4.57 -49.20
C LEU A 488 -52.96 4.23 -48.94
N THR A 489 -52.02 5.02 -49.47
CA THR A 489 -50.59 4.82 -49.21
C THR A 489 -50.20 5.18 -47.77
N GLU A 490 -50.75 6.27 -47.20
CA GLU A 490 -50.51 6.64 -45.80
C GLU A 490 -50.87 5.50 -44.83
N THR A 491 -52.07 4.91 -44.96
CA THR A 491 -52.51 3.79 -44.09
C THR A 491 -51.71 2.49 -44.27
N TYR A 492 -50.96 2.35 -45.36
CA TYR A 492 -50.08 1.20 -45.59
C TYR A 492 -48.76 1.34 -44.83
N ASP A 493 -48.12 2.51 -44.87
CA ASP A 493 -46.86 2.75 -44.14
C ASP A 493 -47.08 2.78 -42.62
N GLU A 494 -48.24 3.23 -42.12
CA GLU A 494 -48.63 3.08 -40.70
C GLU A 494 -48.53 1.61 -40.23
N LYS A 495 -49.09 0.67 -41.00
CA LYS A 495 -49.11 -0.76 -40.64
C LYS A 495 -47.77 -1.46 -40.82
N LYS A 496 -46.93 -0.96 -41.72
CA LYS A 496 -45.54 -1.40 -41.86
C LYS A 496 -44.69 -0.99 -40.66
N ASN A 497 -44.90 0.21 -40.11
CA ASN A 497 -44.19 0.69 -38.93
C ASN A 497 -44.62 -0.08 -37.66
N GLU A 498 -45.92 -0.38 -37.49
CA GLU A 498 -46.40 -1.25 -36.39
C GLU A 498 -45.68 -2.60 -36.34
N ILE A 499 -45.37 -3.21 -37.49
CA ILE A 499 -44.68 -4.51 -37.56
C ILE A 499 -43.21 -4.39 -37.12
N ALA A 500 -42.50 -3.34 -37.56
CA ALA A 500 -41.11 -3.11 -37.18
C ALA A 500 -40.95 -2.93 -35.65
N ASP A 501 -41.87 -2.19 -35.03
CA ASP A 501 -41.97 -1.99 -33.59
C ASP A 501 -42.06 -3.32 -32.80
N TYR A 502 -42.76 -4.33 -33.33
CA TYR A 502 -42.86 -5.65 -32.71
C TYR A 502 -41.59 -6.48 -32.90
N GLU A 503 -40.92 -6.41 -34.05
CA GLU A 503 -39.65 -7.11 -34.27
C GLU A 503 -38.52 -6.60 -33.37
N GLU A 504 -38.42 -5.28 -33.16
CA GLU A 504 -37.42 -4.72 -32.25
C GLU A 504 -37.67 -5.14 -30.80
N ARG A 505 -38.94 -5.10 -30.35
CA ARG A 505 -39.33 -5.60 -29.02
C ARG A 505 -39.03 -7.08 -28.84
N PHE A 506 -39.16 -7.89 -29.89
CA PHE A 506 -38.78 -9.31 -29.86
C PHE A 506 -37.26 -9.48 -29.67
N LYS A 507 -36.43 -8.79 -30.46
CA LYS A 507 -34.96 -8.82 -30.33
C LYS A 507 -34.48 -8.38 -28.94
N ILE A 508 -35.12 -7.37 -28.36
CA ILE A 508 -34.84 -6.89 -26.98
C ILE A 508 -35.26 -7.92 -25.92
N ALA A 509 -36.27 -8.75 -26.17
CA ALA A 509 -36.67 -9.83 -25.26
C ALA A 509 -35.72 -11.03 -25.35
N ASP A 510 -35.27 -11.38 -26.55
CA ASP A 510 -34.33 -12.47 -26.83
C ASP A 510 -32.95 -12.20 -26.20
N ALA A 511 -32.40 -11.00 -26.40
CA ALA A 511 -31.12 -10.60 -25.78
C ALA A 511 -31.15 -10.64 -24.24
N LYS A 512 -32.31 -10.35 -23.63
CA LYS A 512 -32.52 -10.47 -22.18
C LYS A 512 -32.65 -11.91 -21.70
N LEU A 513 -33.06 -12.83 -22.59
CA LEU A 513 -33.06 -14.25 -22.30
C LEU A 513 -31.62 -14.77 -22.21
N ASP A 514 -30.77 -14.41 -23.17
CA ASP A 514 -29.35 -14.77 -23.20
C ASP A 514 -28.57 -14.18 -22.02
N GLU A 515 -28.84 -12.93 -21.64
CA GLU A 515 -28.26 -12.30 -20.43
C GLU A 515 -28.60 -13.10 -19.15
N ILE A 516 -29.84 -13.56 -19.01
CA ILE A 516 -30.29 -14.38 -17.87
C ILE A 516 -29.66 -15.78 -17.92
N VAL A 517 -29.60 -16.42 -19.09
CA VAL A 517 -29.01 -17.77 -19.26
C VAL A 517 -27.50 -17.76 -18.97
N THR A 518 -26.77 -16.77 -19.49
CA THR A 518 -25.33 -16.63 -19.22
C THR A 518 -25.04 -16.31 -17.75
N GLY A 519 -25.84 -15.44 -17.13
CA GLY A 519 -25.74 -15.13 -15.69
C GLY A 519 -26.00 -16.32 -14.75
N LEU A 520 -26.86 -17.26 -15.16
CA LEU A 520 -27.10 -18.52 -14.42
C LEU A 520 -25.95 -19.51 -14.56
N SER A 521 -25.33 -19.60 -15.75
CA SER A 521 -24.24 -20.55 -16.04
C SER A 521 -23.01 -20.38 -15.14
N GLY A 522 -22.68 -19.14 -14.76
CA GLY A 522 -21.51 -18.83 -13.92
C GLY A 522 -21.58 -19.30 -12.46
N ASN A 523 -22.71 -19.85 -11.98
CA ASN A 523 -22.93 -20.21 -10.57
C ASN A 523 -23.37 -21.68 -10.37
N ALA A 524 -23.22 -22.54 -11.38
CA ALA A 524 -23.86 -23.85 -11.47
C ALA A 524 -23.79 -24.72 -10.20
N GLU A 525 -22.59 -25.02 -9.67
CA GLU A 525 -22.42 -25.90 -8.50
C GLU A 525 -23.20 -25.42 -7.26
N ARG A 526 -23.23 -24.10 -7.03
CA ARG A 526 -23.95 -23.51 -5.88
C ARG A 526 -25.46 -23.39 -6.10
N ILE A 527 -25.93 -23.53 -7.33
CA ILE A 527 -27.35 -23.52 -7.68
C ILE A 527 -27.92 -24.93 -7.55
N GLU A 528 -27.22 -25.97 -7.99
CA GLU A 528 -27.72 -27.36 -7.95
C GLU A 528 -28.15 -27.80 -6.54
N ASP A 529 -27.32 -27.51 -5.54
CA ASP A 529 -27.55 -27.90 -4.14
C ASP A 529 -28.70 -27.13 -3.45
N GLU A 530 -29.13 -25.99 -3.98
CA GLU A 530 -30.34 -25.28 -3.53
C GLU A 530 -31.57 -25.65 -4.36
N THR A 531 -31.45 -25.82 -5.68
CA THR A 531 -32.57 -26.30 -6.51
C THR A 531 -33.05 -27.68 -6.07
N ARG A 532 -32.13 -28.56 -5.65
CA ARG A 532 -32.44 -29.89 -5.10
C ARG A 532 -33.22 -29.82 -3.77
N LYS A 533 -33.20 -28.69 -3.05
CA LYS A 533 -34.00 -28.43 -1.83
C LYS A 533 -35.36 -27.77 -2.14
N ILE A 534 -35.48 -27.07 -3.25
CA ILE A 534 -36.69 -26.33 -3.66
C ILE A 534 -37.76 -27.27 -4.22
N GLY A 535 -37.33 -28.28 -4.99
CA GLY A 535 -38.21 -29.30 -5.60
C GLY A 535 -38.83 -28.86 -6.93
N GLU A 536 -39.05 -29.82 -7.82
CA GLU A 536 -39.66 -29.58 -9.13
C GLU A 536 -41.17 -29.30 -8.99
N GLY A 537 -41.67 -28.23 -9.61
CA GLY A 537 -43.10 -27.90 -9.67
C GLY A 537 -43.54 -26.62 -8.94
N VAL A 538 -42.64 -25.86 -8.31
CA VAL A 538 -42.98 -24.58 -7.64
C VAL A 538 -43.41 -23.52 -8.66
N THR A 539 -44.49 -22.78 -8.39
CA THR A 539 -44.98 -21.76 -9.34
C THR A 539 -44.16 -20.47 -9.31
N ILE A 540 -44.13 -19.74 -10.43
CA ILE A 540 -43.41 -18.45 -10.57
C ILE A 540 -43.82 -17.45 -9.49
N ARG A 541 -45.10 -17.43 -9.08
CA ARG A 541 -45.60 -16.55 -8.01
C ARG A 541 -45.04 -16.91 -6.63
N GLU A 542 -44.79 -18.18 -6.36
CA GLU A 542 -44.22 -18.64 -5.10
C GLU A 542 -42.70 -18.44 -5.05
N LEU A 543 -42.01 -18.57 -6.20
CA LEU A 543 -40.63 -18.14 -6.35
C LEU A 543 -40.50 -16.63 -6.15
N GLN A 544 -41.37 -15.82 -6.77
CA GLN A 544 -41.41 -14.37 -6.55
C GLN A 544 -41.69 -14.02 -5.08
N ARG A 545 -42.64 -14.71 -4.41
CA ARG A 545 -42.89 -14.53 -2.98
C ARG A 545 -41.64 -14.87 -2.15
N ARG A 546 -40.99 -16.00 -2.41
CA ARG A 546 -39.74 -16.40 -1.72
C ARG A 546 -38.59 -15.42 -1.96
N VAL A 547 -38.42 -14.91 -3.17
CA VAL A 547 -37.41 -13.86 -3.46
C VAL A 547 -37.72 -12.58 -2.69
N LEU A 548 -39.00 -12.21 -2.54
CA LEU A 548 -39.41 -11.03 -1.77
C LEU A 548 -39.26 -11.26 -0.25
N GLU A 549 -39.59 -12.46 0.25
CA GLU A 549 -39.30 -12.90 1.62
C GLU A 549 -37.78 -12.85 1.91
N CYS A 550 -36.93 -13.41 1.05
CA CYS A 550 -35.48 -13.39 1.20
C CYS A 550 -34.88 -11.97 1.06
N LYS A 551 -35.40 -11.12 0.18
CA LYS A 551 -34.99 -9.70 0.12
C LYS A 551 -35.39 -8.96 1.39
N ALA A 552 -36.59 -9.16 1.89
CA ALA A 552 -37.04 -8.59 3.17
C ALA A 552 -36.27 -9.16 4.38
N GLU A 553 -35.64 -10.34 4.27
CA GLU A 553 -34.67 -10.85 5.26
C GLU A 553 -33.31 -10.16 5.13
N LEU A 554 -32.79 -9.99 3.92
CA LEU A 554 -31.53 -9.28 3.65
C LEU A 554 -31.60 -7.79 4.03
N GLU A 555 -32.73 -7.12 3.80
CA GLU A 555 -32.99 -5.73 4.19
C GLU A 555 -32.95 -5.49 5.71
N LYS A 556 -33.07 -6.55 6.54
CA LYS A 556 -32.84 -6.46 8.00
C LYS A 556 -31.36 -6.31 8.36
N TYR A 557 -30.46 -6.60 7.43
CA TYR A 557 -29.00 -6.58 7.59
C TYR A 557 -28.35 -5.64 6.55
N PRO A 558 -28.68 -4.33 6.54
CA PRO A 558 -28.20 -3.40 5.50
C PRO A 558 -26.69 -3.12 5.58
N LEU A 559 -26.05 -3.36 6.72
CA LEU A 559 -24.60 -3.24 6.92
C LEU A 559 -24.01 -4.59 7.34
N VAL A 560 -23.91 -5.54 6.41
CA VAL A 560 -23.06 -6.73 6.59
C VAL A 560 -21.61 -6.35 6.34
N ASN A 561 -20.74 -6.60 7.32
CA ASN A 561 -19.30 -6.49 7.12
C ASN A 561 -18.81 -7.70 6.33
N ASN A 562 -18.66 -7.55 5.01
CA ASN A 562 -18.17 -8.62 4.13
C ASN A 562 -16.74 -9.08 4.46
N LYS A 563 -15.94 -8.25 5.16
CA LYS A 563 -14.60 -8.61 5.66
C LYS A 563 -14.62 -9.31 7.01
N ALA A 564 -15.79 -9.54 7.62
CA ALA A 564 -15.86 -10.12 8.96
C ALA A 564 -15.20 -11.50 9.08
N ILE A 565 -15.18 -12.31 8.02
CA ILE A 565 -14.51 -13.62 8.02
C ILE A 565 -12.98 -13.46 7.98
N GLU A 566 -12.47 -12.60 7.09
CA GLU A 566 -11.04 -12.26 7.00
C GLU A 566 -10.55 -11.67 8.33
N GLN A 567 -11.24 -10.65 8.83
CA GLN A 567 -10.93 -9.98 10.08
C GLN A 567 -11.07 -10.91 11.29
N PHE A 568 -12.07 -11.79 11.33
CA PHE A 568 -12.16 -12.81 12.38
C PHE A 568 -10.98 -13.77 12.33
N SER A 569 -10.55 -14.24 11.16
CA SER A 569 -9.38 -15.11 11.05
C SER A 569 -8.07 -14.43 11.48
N GLN A 570 -7.91 -13.13 11.17
CA GLN A 570 -6.76 -12.32 11.58
C GLN A 570 -6.78 -12.05 13.09
N PHE A 571 -7.93 -11.63 13.64
CA PHE A 571 -8.07 -11.34 15.06
C PHE A 571 -8.11 -12.60 15.93
N ASP A 572 -8.54 -13.77 15.44
CA ASP A 572 -8.47 -15.04 16.16
C ASP A 572 -7.01 -15.52 16.31
N VAL A 573 -6.16 -15.33 15.29
CA VAL A 573 -4.71 -15.56 15.40
C VAL A 573 -4.08 -14.58 16.39
N GLN A 574 -4.29 -13.26 16.22
CA GLN A 574 -3.76 -12.24 17.14
C GLN A 574 -4.25 -12.42 18.58
N TYR A 575 -5.51 -12.82 18.77
CA TYR A 575 -6.07 -13.13 20.09
C TYR A 575 -5.39 -14.35 20.71
N LYS A 576 -5.13 -15.42 19.95
CA LYS A 576 -4.39 -16.58 20.45
C LYS A 576 -2.93 -16.27 20.78
N GLU A 577 -2.28 -15.42 20.00
CA GLU A 577 -0.93 -14.92 20.29
C GLU A 577 -0.92 -14.06 21.57
N LEU A 578 -1.89 -13.16 21.73
CA LEU A 578 -2.03 -12.32 22.94
C LEU A 578 -2.41 -13.13 24.18
N MET A 579 -3.28 -14.13 24.06
CA MET A 579 -3.60 -15.05 25.16
C MET A 579 -2.38 -15.87 25.57
N ARG A 580 -1.61 -16.41 24.62
CA ARG A 580 -0.36 -17.12 24.92
C ARG A 580 0.67 -16.20 25.57
N GLY A 581 0.76 -14.94 25.11
CA GLY A 581 1.58 -13.90 25.73
C GLY A 581 1.12 -13.56 27.15
N GLN A 582 -0.18 -13.54 27.42
CA GLN A 582 -0.70 -13.39 28.78
C GLN A 582 -0.32 -14.61 29.64
N ASP A 583 -0.53 -15.84 29.16
CA ASP A 583 -0.15 -17.05 29.89
C ASP A 583 1.36 -17.09 30.21
N GLU A 584 2.21 -16.60 29.28
CA GLU A 584 3.66 -16.42 29.49
C GLU A 584 3.98 -15.35 30.54
N MET A 585 3.27 -14.21 30.54
CA MET A 585 3.46 -13.14 31.53
C MET A 585 2.94 -13.51 32.92
N ASP A 586 1.81 -14.20 33.03
CA ASP A 586 1.24 -14.69 34.28
C ASP A 586 2.16 -15.76 34.92
N GLN A 587 2.73 -16.66 34.10
CA GLN A 587 3.80 -17.57 34.54
C GLN A 587 5.07 -16.82 34.97
N GLY A 588 5.46 -15.78 34.23
CA GLY A 588 6.57 -14.90 34.58
C GLY A 588 6.38 -14.19 35.93
N GLN A 589 5.16 -13.71 36.21
CA GLN A 589 4.83 -13.11 37.50
C GLN A 589 4.94 -14.13 38.64
N VAL A 590 4.35 -15.33 38.49
CA VAL A 590 4.45 -16.39 39.51
C VAL A 590 5.91 -16.77 39.79
N ALA A 591 6.75 -16.87 38.75
CA ALA A 591 8.18 -17.15 38.90
C ALA A 591 8.93 -16.02 39.64
N ILE A 592 8.54 -14.76 39.42
CA ILE A 592 9.09 -13.59 40.13
C ILE A 592 8.62 -13.57 41.59
N ASP A 593 7.35 -13.81 41.87
CA ASP A 593 6.81 -13.86 43.24
C ASP A 593 7.42 -15.03 44.05
N GLU A 594 7.65 -16.19 43.42
CA GLU A 594 8.45 -17.28 43.99
C GLU A 594 9.91 -16.87 44.28
N LEU A 595 10.55 -16.15 43.36
CA LEU A 595 11.93 -15.69 43.52
C LEU A 595 12.06 -14.65 44.64
N ILE A 596 11.12 -13.71 44.73
CA ILE A 596 11.01 -12.75 45.84
C ILE A 596 10.85 -13.49 47.16
N THR A 597 9.95 -14.49 47.21
CA THR A 597 9.74 -15.30 48.43
C THR A 597 11.01 -16.05 48.86
N LYS A 598 11.77 -16.60 47.90
CA LYS A 598 13.06 -17.27 48.16
C LYS A 598 14.13 -16.29 48.65
N LEU A 599 14.28 -15.15 47.98
CA LEU A 599 15.26 -14.11 48.34
C LEU A 599 14.95 -13.43 49.68
N ASP A 600 13.68 -13.16 49.99
CA ASP A 600 13.28 -12.66 51.30
C ASP A 600 13.51 -13.69 52.41
N GLY A 601 13.30 -14.99 52.12
CA GLY A 601 13.67 -16.09 53.01
C GLY A 601 15.18 -16.17 53.26
N GLU A 602 16.02 -16.01 52.24
CA GLU A 602 17.49 -15.97 52.39
C GLU A 602 17.94 -14.71 53.15
N LYS A 603 17.38 -13.55 52.82
CA LYS A 603 17.61 -12.27 53.50
C LYS A 603 17.30 -12.37 54.99
N ASP A 604 16.14 -12.88 55.37
CA ASP A 604 15.77 -13.03 56.79
C ASP A 604 16.66 -14.04 57.51
N ASN A 605 16.99 -15.17 56.87
CA ASN A 605 17.96 -16.12 57.41
C ASN A 605 19.34 -15.48 57.63
N ASN A 606 19.79 -14.62 56.72
CA ASN A 606 21.08 -13.94 56.83
C ASN A 606 21.04 -12.80 57.88
N ILE A 607 19.95 -12.05 57.99
CA ILE A 607 19.72 -11.08 59.08
C ILE A 607 19.78 -11.79 60.44
N ILE A 608 19.11 -12.94 60.60
CA ILE A 608 19.12 -13.70 61.86
C ILE A 608 20.52 -14.23 62.19
N LYS A 609 21.26 -14.76 61.21
CA LYS A 609 22.66 -15.22 61.40
C LYS A 609 23.58 -14.07 61.82
N SER A 610 23.58 -12.98 61.06
CA SER A 610 24.44 -11.81 61.34
C SER A 610 24.06 -11.14 62.67
N PHE A 611 22.77 -11.05 63.00
CA PHE A 611 22.33 -10.55 64.31
C PHE A 611 22.82 -11.45 65.46
N ALA A 612 22.74 -12.77 65.32
CA ALA A 612 23.26 -13.70 66.32
C ALA A 612 24.78 -13.56 66.50
N GLN A 613 25.53 -13.49 65.41
CA GLN A 613 26.99 -13.31 65.41
C GLN A 613 27.41 -11.97 66.04
N ILE A 614 26.78 -10.85 65.66
CA ILE A 614 27.08 -9.53 66.24
C ILE A 614 26.67 -9.50 67.72
N ASN A 615 25.57 -10.16 68.13
CA ASN A 615 25.17 -10.26 69.54
C ASN A 615 26.16 -11.08 70.38
N GLU A 616 26.75 -12.15 69.84
CA GLU A 616 27.83 -12.90 70.52
C GLU A 616 29.11 -12.05 70.62
N HIS A 617 29.55 -11.42 69.52
CA HIS A 617 30.69 -10.50 69.53
C HIS A 617 30.47 -9.29 70.46
N PHE A 618 29.24 -8.81 70.61
CA PHE A 618 28.89 -7.70 71.50
C PHE A 618 28.93 -8.13 72.97
N ALA A 619 28.38 -9.29 73.32
CA ALA A 619 28.48 -9.85 74.66
C ALA A 619 29.95 -10.12 75.07
N ALA A 620 30.80 -10.56 74.14
CA ALA A 620 32.24 -10.74 74.36
C ALA A 620 32.97 -9.39 74.52
N THR A 621 32.83 -8.48 73.56
CA THR A 621 33.53 -7.18 73.53
C THR A 621 33.13 -6.29 74.70
N PHE A 622 31.85 -6.27 75.08
CA PHE A 622 31.40 -5.56 76.28
C PHE A 622 32.00 -6.15 77.57
N ARG A 623 32.20 -7.48 77.64
CA ARG A 623 32.82 -8.14 78.80
C ARG A 623 34.33 -7.90 78.90
N GLU A 624 35.02 -7.71 77.77
CA GLU A 624 36.41 -7.25 77.74
C GLU A 624 36.56 -5.81 78.27
N LEU A 625 35.61 -4.93 77.90
CA LEU A 625 35.58 -3.54 78.37
C LEU A 625 35.05 -3.38 79.82
N VAL A 626 34.12 -4.24 80.23
CA VAL A 626 33.44 -4.21 81.55
C VAL A 626 33.43 -5.62 82.16
N PRO A 627 34.52 -6.05 82.84
CA PRO A 627 34.66 -7.43 83.35
C PRO A 627 33.58 -7.90 84.35
N THR A 628 32.88 -6.96 84.99
CA THR A 628 31.78 -7.22 85.94
C THR A 628 30.39 -7.14 85.31
N GLY A 629 30.29 -6.78 84.04
CA GLY A 629 29.04 -6.51 83.34
C GLY A 629 28.60 -7.61 82.37
N THR A 630 27.38 -7.48 81.87
CA THR A 630 26.86 -8.28 80.75
C THR A 630 26.02 -7.41 79.83
N ALA A 631 26.04 -7.70 78.52
CA ALA A 631 25.24 -7.01 77.52
C ALA A 631 24.55 -8.02 76.60
N LYS A 632 23.36 -7.66 76.12
CA LYS A 632 22.58 -8.43 75.14
C LYS A 632 21.85 -7.49 74.21
N MET A 633 21.63 -7.94 72.98
CA MET A 633 20.69 -7.32 72.04
C MET A 633 19.42 -8.16 71.93
N LYS A 634 18.29 -7.51 71.67
CA LYS A 634 17.02 -8.16 71.30
C LYS A 634 16.50 -7.56 70.00
N LEU A 635 16.16 -8.43 69.05
CA LEU A 635 15.54 -8.04 67.78
C LEU A 635 14.04 -7.82 68.02
N LEU A 636 13.57 -6.58 67.82
CA LEU A 636 12.16 -6.20 67.97
C LEU A 636 11.42 -6.51 66.66
N LYS A 637 10.34 -7.30 66.74
CA LYS A 637 9.45 -7.53 65.60
C LYS A 637 8.38 -6.44 65.53
N ARG A 638 7.97 -6.04 64.32
CA ARG A 638 6.82 -5.14 64.13
C ARG A 638 5.55 -6.00 64.06
N ASP A 639 4.63 -5.79 64.99
CA ASP A 639 3.34 -6.50 64.95
C ASP A 639 2.44 -5.86 63.87
N PRO A 640 1.83 -6.62 62.92
CA PRO A 640 1.17 -6.04 61.76
C PRO A 640 -0.20 -5.37 62.01
N GLY A 641 -0.57 -5.11 63.26
CA GLY A 641 -1.91 -4.69 63.69
C GLY A 641 -1.99 -3.41 64.51
N LEU A 642 -0.87 -2.68 64.67
CA LEU A 642 -0.85 -1.35 65.29
C LEU A 642 -0.38 -0.32 64.24
N GLU A 643 -1.29 0.59 63.89
CA GLU A 643 -0.97 1.77 63.10
C GLU A 643 -0.32 2.84 63.98
N ASP A 644 0.51 3.70 63.38
CA ASP A 644 1.38 4.63 64.12
C ASP A 644 0.60 5.83 64.70
N GLU A 645 -0.05 5.66 65.86
CA GLU A 645 -0.36 6.80 66.73
C GLU A 645 0.93 7.44 67.25
N ARG A 646 0.93 8.77 67.37
CA ARG A 646 2.13 9.55 67.70
C ARG A 646 2.19 9.81 69.20
N GLU A 647 3.07 9.11 69.89
CA GLU A 647 3.40 9.40 71.29
C GLU A 647 4.64 10.31 71.36
N ASP A 648 4.36 11.63 71.37
CA ASP A 648 4.97 12.47 72.39
C ASP A 648 4.29 12.13 73.74
N ASP A 649 4.93 12.52 74.86
CA ASP A 649 4.53 12.30 76.26
C ASP A 649 4.74 10.89 76.86
N GLU A 650 4.81 10.85 78.19
CA GLU A 650 5.33 9.76 79.02
C GLU A 650 4.21 9.11 79.86
N GLU A 651 4.22 7.79 80.06
CA GLU A 651 4.00 7.15 81.39
C GLU A 651 4.23 5.61 81.36
N GLU A 652 4.84 5.06 82.43
CA GLU A 652 4.93 3.61 82.67
C GLU A 652 3.79 3.16 83.60
N HIS A 653 3.19 1.99 83.36
CA HIS A 653 2.44 1.30 84.43
C HIS A 653 2.40 -0.23 84.29
N GLU A 654 2.76 -0.94 85.37
CA GLU A 654 2.69 -2.41 85.45
C GLU A 654 1.31 -2.95 85.89
N LEU A 655 0.90 -4.04 85.24
CA LEU A 655 0.11 -5.19 85.71
C LEU A 655 -0.81 -5.06 86.96
N GLY A 656 -2.11 -5.31 86.74
CA GLY A 656 -3.08 -5.71 87.76
C GLY A 656 -3.84 -6.99 87.34
N ALA A 657 -4.32 -7.81 88.27
CA ALA A 657 -4.79 -9.18 88.00
C ALA A 657 -6.16 -9.55 88.58
N ALA A 658 -6.81 -10.54 87.93
CA ALA A 658 -8.04 -11.25 88.33
C ALA A 658 -9.36 -10.41 88.31
N ALA A 659 -10.58 -10.99 88.28
CA ALA A 659 -10.97 -12.40 88.43
C ALA A 659 -12.29 -12.75 87.67
N THR A 660 -12.46 -14.04 87.33
CA THR A 660 -13.68 -14.92 87.37
C THR A 660 -15.10 -14.30 87.27
N VAL A 661 -16.07 -14.85 86.52
CA VAL A 661 -16.82 -16.11 86.79
C VAL A 661 -17.76 -16.45 85.59
N ASP A 662 -17.90 -17.74 85.25
CA ASP A 662 -19.05 -18.58 84.76
C ASP A 662 -20.23 -17.95 83.93
N GLU A 663 -21.03 -18.62 83.07
CA GLU A 663 -21.16 -19.96 82.42
C GLU A 663 -22.34 -19.88 81.37
N LYS A 664 -22.85 -20.88 80.59
CA LYS A 664 -22.66 -22.34 80.43
C LYS A 664 -23.09 -22.82 79.02
N GLY A 665 -22.30 -23.69 78.36
CA GLY A 665 -22.76 -24.73 77.41
C GLY A 665 -23.32 -24.31 76.03
N VAL A 666 -23.52 -25.23 75.06
CA VAL A 666 -23.42 -26.71 75.08
C VAL A 666 -22.88 -27.24 73.73
N ALA A 667 -22.04 -28.29 73.75
CA ALA A 667 -21.59 -29.13 72.61
C ALA A 667 -22.11 -30.59 72.82
N PRO A 668 -22.02 -31.60 71.91
CA PRO A 668 -20.94 -31.98 70.97
C PRO A 668 -21.45 -32.37 69.53
N GLY A 669 -20.72 -32.99 68.58
CA GLY A 669 -19.30 -33.38 68.40
C GLY A 669 -19.11 -34.48 67.33
N SER A 670 -17.90 -35.06 67.24
CA SER A 670 -17.46 -36.28 66.50
C SER A 670 -17.64 -36.35 64.96
N ASP A 671 -16.57 -36.04 64.22
CA ASP A 671 -15.62 -36.97 63.55
C ASP A 671 -16.05 -38.17 62.67
N GLU A 672 -15.09 -38.58 61.81
CA GLU A 672 -14.90 -39.85 61.06
C GLU A 672 -15.46 -40.02 59.61
N VAL A 673 -14.59 -39.66 58.65
CA VAL A 673 -14.01 -40.51 57.57
C VAL A 673 -14.88 -41.56 56.83
N THR A 674 -14.86 -41.50 55.49
CA THR A 674 -14.81 -42.71 54.61
C THR A 674 -14.31 -42.37 53.20
N GLU A 675 -13.57 -43.30 52.58
CA GLU A 675 -13.24 -43.32 51.14
C GLU A 675 -14.23 -44.27 50.42
N ASP A 676 -14.52 -44.05 49.12
CA ASP A 676 -14.31 -45.07 48.06
C ASP A 676 -14.91 -44.72 46.66
N ILE A 677 -14.02 -44.78 45.66
CA ILE A 677 -14.08 -45.34 44.28
C ILE A 677 -15.44 -45.76 43.65
N ILE A 678 -15.70 -45.37 42.37
CA ILE A 678 -15.90 -46.26 41.17
C ILE A 678 -16.50 -45.53 39.92
N GLU A 679 -15.73 -45.60 38.81
CA GLU A 679 -16.00 -45.76 37.35
C GLU A 679 -17.20 -45.12 36.58
N ASP A 680 -16.91 -44.82 35.29
CA ASP A 680 -17.75 -44.83 34.08
C ASP A 680 -19.03 -43.94 33.97
N THR A 681 -19.36 -43.32 32.84
CA THR A 681 -19.24 -43.78 31.43
C THR A 681 -19.18 -42.62 30.41
N LEU A 682 -18.63 -42.86 29.21
CA LEU A 682 -18.91 -42.10 27.98
C LEU A 682 -20.18 -42.66 27.28
N PRO A 683 -20.98 -41.84 26.56
CA PRO A 683 -20.85 -41.89 25.09
C PRO A 683 -21.11 -40.55 24.35
N GLU A 684 -20.79 -40.55 23.06
CA GLU A 684 -21.10 -39.48 22.09
C GLU A 684 -22.60 -39.39 21.73
N LEU A 685 -23.07 -38.20 21.33
CA LEU A 685 -23.54 -37.91 19.95
C LEU A 685 -24.19 -36.51 19.85
N GLY A 686 -23.71 -35.68 18.93
CA GLY A 686 -24.21 -34.30 18.75
C GLY A 686 -25.46 -34.18 17.86
N LYS A 687 -26.10 -33.00 17.86
CA LYS A 687 -26.98 -32.52 16.78
C LYS A 687 -27.35 -31.03 16.87
N SER A 688 -27.39 -30.41 15.68
CA SER A 688 -28.26 -29.31 15.26
C SER A 688 -28.37 -28.04 16.12
N CYS A 689 -27.83 -26.94 15.60
CA CYS A 689 -28.26 -25.59 15.97
C CYS A 689 -29.76 -25.36 15.68
N LYS A 690 -30.40 -24.47 16.45
CA LYS A 690 -31.17 -23.33 15.93
C LYS A 690 -31.43 -22.30 17.05
N PRO A 691 -31.46 -20.98 16.76
CA PRO A 691 -31.40 -19.94 17.79
C PRO A 691 -32.76 -19.56 18.36
N SER A 692 -32.81 -19.31 19.67
CA SER A 692 -33.94 -18.67 20.34
C SER A 692 -33.81 -17.14 20.31
N ARG A 693 -34.95 -16.45 20.13
CA ARG A 693 -35.01 -14.99 19.93
C ARG A 693 -34.44 -14.22 21.11
N GLY A 694 -33.62 -13.22 20.80
CA GLY A 694 -32.93 -12.38 21.77
C GLY A 694 -33.82 -11.53 22.68
N ILE A 695 -33.18 -11.09 23.75
CA ILE A 695 -33.57 -9.90 24.53
C ILE A 695 -32.48 -8.87 24.30
N PHE A 696 -32.80 -7.80 23.56
CA PHE A 696 -31.96 -6.61 23.54
C PHE A 696 -32.04 -5.96 24.92
N ARG A 697 -30.94 -5.98 25.68
CA ARG A 697 -30.75 -5.12 26.85
C ARG A 697 -29.64 -4.13 26.51
N ALA A 698 -29.80 -2.88 26.97
CA ALA A 698 -28.93 -1.79 26.58
C ALA A 698 -27.45 -2.06 26.92
N ALA A 699 -26.54 -1.50 26.12
CA ALA A 699 -25.12 -1.51 26.45
C ALA A 699 -24.90 -0.79 27.80
N PRO A 700 -24.10 -1.37 28.73
CA PRO A 700 -23.65 -0.64 29.90
C PRO A 700 -22.68 0.47 29.47
N GLU A 701 -22.69 1.58 30.20
CA GLU A 701 -21.78 2.70 29.95
C GLU A 701 -20.33 2.30 30.29
N LEU A 702 -19.39 2.58 29.38
CA LEU A 702 -17.95 2.44 29.61
C LEU A 702 -17.46 3.60 30.49
N SER A 703 -17.86 3.57 31.77
CA SER A 703 -17.63 4.63 32.76
C SER A 703 -17.26 4.10 34.15
N GLN A 704 -16.79 2.86 34.26
CA GLN A 704 -16.20 2.29 35.48
C GLN A 704 -14.73 1.94 35.23
N GLY A 705 -13.89 2.25 36.23
CA GLY A 705 -12.47 2.45 36.02
C GLY A 705 -11.65 1.18 35.78
N LEU A 706 -10.42 1.37 35.30
CA LEU A 706 -9.37 0.37 35.47
C LEU A 706 -9.16 0.18 36.98
N VAL A 707 -9.74 -0.90 37.53
CA VAL A 707 -9.20 -1.50 38.74
C VAL A 707 -7.89 -2.16 38.31
N THR A 708 -6.80 -1.40 38.36
CA THR A 708 -5.45 -1.98 38.34
C THR A 708 -5.41 -3.06 39.42
N PRO A 709 -4.95 -4.29 39.13
CA PRO A 709 -4.68 -5.24 40.20
C PRO A 709 -3.69 -4.56 41.15
N ALA A 710 -4.07 -4.44 42.43
CA ALA A 710 -3.27 -3.72 43.40
C ALA A 710 -1.96 -4.49 43.60
N ILE A 711 -0.87 -3.96 43.05
CA ILE A 711 0.49 -4.47 43.25
C ILE A 711 0.68 -4.66 44.76
N PRO A 712 0.97 -5.88 45.26
CA PRO A 712 1.18 -6.12 46.68
C PRO A 712 2.29 -5.19 47.19
N SER A 713 1.93 -4.22 48.03
CA SER A 713 2.82 -3.11 48.35
C SER A 713 3.97 -3.58 49.24
N SER A 714 5.13 -3.79 48.61
CA SER A 714 6.49 -3.80 49.17
C SER A 714 6.64 -4.48 50.54
N ALA A 715 7.08 -5.75 50.53
CA ALA A 715 7.70 -6.50 51.62
C ALA A 715 7.55 -5.87 53.02
N ARG A 716 6.50 -6.27 53.77
CA ARG A 716 6.27 -5.80 55.15
C ARG A 716 7.50 -6.02 56.01
N VAL A 717 8.09 -4.92 56.49
CA VAL A 717 9.30 -4.95 57.33
C VAL A 717 8.98 -5.61 58.67
N LEU A 718 9.37 -6.89 58.82
CA LEU A 718 9.09 -7.73 59.98
C LEU A 718 9.76 -7.27 61.28
N TYR A 719 10.77 -6.41 61.19
CA TYR A 719 11.61 -5.98 62.31
C TYR A 719 11.48 -4.48 62.55
N ALA A 720 10.99 -4.08 63.72
CA ALA A 720 10.84 -2.69 64.14
C ALA A 720 12.18 -2.04 64.52
N GLY A 721 13.16 -2.84 64.96
CA GLY A 721 14.49 -2.36 65.34
C GLY A 721 15.24 -3.33 66.24
N VAL A 722 16.29 -2.84 66.92
CA VAL A 722 17.07 -3.60 67.90
C VAL A 722 17.08 -2.86 69.23
N SER A 723 16.71 -3.55 70.31
CA SER A 723 16.89 -3.06 71.67
C SER A 723 18.22 -3.56 72.25
N VAL A 724 18.87 -2.72 73.03
CA VAL A 724 20.15 -3.02 73.70
C VAL A 724 19.96 -2.93 75.21
N GLU A 725 20.26 -4.04 75.89
CA GLU A 725 20.06 -4.24 77.32
C GLU A 725 21.38 -4.58 78.01
N VAL A 726 21.74 -3.85 79.07
CA VAL A 726 23.06 -3.97 79.71
C VAL A 726 23.03 -3.93 81.25
N THR A 727 24.03 -4.55 81.86
CA THR A 727 24.35 -4.43 83.28
C THR A 727 25.85 -4.17 83.46
N PHE A 728 26.20 -3.26 84.37
CA PHE A 728 27.61 -2.93 84.69
C PHE A 728 28.11 -3.61 85.98
N SER A 729 27.19 -4.11 86.82
CA SER A 729 27.45 -4.78 88.10
C SER A 729 27.00 -6.24 88.07
N SER A 730 27.75 -7.14 88.69
CA SER A 730 27.46 -8.59 88.69
C SER A 730 26.42 -9.04 89.73
N SER A 731 25.77 -8.11 90.43
CA SER A 731 24.55 -8.40 91.20
C SER A 731 23.39 -8.66 90.23
N ALA A 732 22.43 -9.51 90.63
CA ALA A 732 21.27 -9.89 89.82
C ALA A 732 20.19 -8.78 89.77
N GLY A 733 20.59 -7.56 89.38
CA GLY A 733 19.69 -6.44 89.11
C GLY A 733 19.09 -6.51 87.71
N HIS A 734 18.05 -5.69 87.49
CA HIS A 734 17.37 -5.56 86.20
C HIS A 734 18.35 -5.11 85.10
N MET A 735 18.19 -5.63 83.88
CA MET A 735 18.95 -5.15 82.72
C MET A 735 18.41 -3.78 82.31
N ARG A 736 19.30 -2.79 82.19
CA ARG A 736 18.91 -1.41 81.89
C ARG A 736 18.79 -1.17 80.39
N LYS A 737 17.77 -0.41 80.00
CA LYS A 737 17.60 0.16 78.67
C LYS A 737 18.61 1.30 78.46
N MET A 738 18.96 1.56 77.21
CA MET A 738 19.99 2.56 76.85
C MET A 738 19.73 3.97 77.42
N HIS A 739 18.47 4.40 77.62
CA HIS A 739 18.17 5.73 78.13
C HIS A 739 18.60 5.94 79.60
N GLU A 740 18.53 4.90 80.45
CA GLU A 740 18.83 4.94 81.89
C GLU A 740 20.33 5.13 82.24
N LEU A 741 21.20 5.09 81.24
CA LEU A 741 22.66 5.04 81.41
C LEU A 741 23.29 6.44 81.48
N SER A 742 24.41 6.56 82.20
CA SER A 742 25.21 7.80 82.21
C SER A 742 25.89 8.06 80.85
N GLY A 743 26.39 9.28 80.62
CA GLY A 743 27.08 9.64 79.38
C GLY A 743 28.26 8.72 79.05
N SER A 744 29.17 8.50 79.99
CA SER A 744 30.32 7.59 79.78
C SER A 744 29.90 6.12 79.64
N GLN A 745 28.84 5.67 80.33
CA GLN A 745 28.28 4.34 80.12
C GLN A 745 27.70 4.15 78.71
N LYS A 746 26.99 5.17 78.19
CA LYS A 746 26.48 5.18 76.80
C LYS A 746 27.63 5.11 75.80
N SER A 747 28.72 5.85 76.04
CA SER A 747 29.94 5.76 75.21
C SER A 747 30.59 4.37 75.26
N VAL A 748 30.70 3.73 76.42
CA VAL A 748 31.22 2.35 76.53
C VAL A 748 30.35 1.35 75.76
N VAL A 749 29.02 1.46 75.83
CA VAL A 749 28.09 0.62 75.07
C VAL A 749 28.25 0.84 73.57
N ALA A 750 28.36 2.09 73.12
CA ALA A 750 28.56 2.43 71.71
C ALA A 750 29.89 1.89 71.16
N VAL A 751 30.99 2.03 71.91
CA VAL A 751 32.31 1.48 71.55
C VAL A 751 32.28 -0.05 71.52
N ALA A 752 31.63 -0.70 72.50
CA ALA A 752 31.48 -2.15 72.52
C ALA A 752 30.68 -2.67 71.32
N LEU A 753 29.62 -1.98 70.90
CA LEU A 753 28.80 -2.33 69.75
C LEU A 753 29.55 -2.11 68.43
N LEU A 754 30.26 -0.97 68.29
CA LEU A 754 31.09 -0.65 67.14
C LEU A 754 32.15 -1.73 66.91
N PHE A 755 32.92 -2.09 67.94
CA PHE A 755 33.93 -3.14 67.84
C PHE A 755 33.34 -4.55 67.71
N ALA A 756 32.08 -4.79 68.10
CA ALA A 756 31.41 -6.06 67.84
C ALA A 756 31.04 -6.25 66.36
N VAL A 757 30.50 -5.22 65.72
CA VAL A 757 30.23 -5.21 64.27
C VAL A 757 31.55 -5.37 63.50
N LEU A 758 32.57 -4.61 63.87
CA LEU A 758 33.92 -4.65 63.27
C LEU A 758 34.74 -5.91 63.62
N ARG A 759 34.24 -6.78 64.51
CA ARG A 759 34.76 -8.14 64.74
C ARG A 759 34.01 -9.19 63.92
N SER A 760 32.79 -8.89 63.46
CA SER A 760 32.02 -9.74 62.54
C SER A 760 32.59 -9.67 61.12
N GLU A 761 32.95 -8.47 60.67
CA GLU A 761 33.72 -8.22 59.45
C GLU A 761 34.89 -7.29 59.80
N GLN A 762 36.12 -7.79 59.70
CA GLN A 762 37.32 -7.05 60.10
C GLN A 762 37.90 -6.25 58.91
N PRO A 763 37.80 -4.91 58.90
CA PRO A 763 38.52 -4.11 57.92
C PRO A 763 40.04 -4.15 58.16
N PRO A 764 40.87 -3.99 57.11
CA PRO A 764 42.32 -3.98 57.24
C PRO A 764 42.88 -2.72 57.93
N LEU A 765 42.07 -1.65 58.03
CA LEU A 765 42.45 -0.35 58.60
C LEU A 765 41.29 0.24 59.43
N TYR A 766 41.62 0.70 60.63
CA TYR A 766 40.76 1.48 61.51
C TYR A 766 41.31 2.91 61.64
N LEU A 767 40.42 3.90 61.49
CA LEU A 767 40.68 5.30 61.78
C LEU A 767 39.76 5.73 62.93
N LEU A 768 40.33 6.19 64.06
CA LEU A 768 39.61 6.49 65.30
C LEU A 768 39.90 7.93 65.73
N ASP A 769 38.92 8.82 65.62
CA ASP A 769 39.10 10.25 65.93
C ASP A 769 38.48 10.59 67.29
N GLU A 770 39.33 10.96 68.27
CA GLU A 770 38.99 11.37 69.65
C GLU A 770 37.94 10.51 70.40
N ILE A 771 37.82 9.23 70.04
CA ILE A 771 36.77 8.29 70.51
C ILE A 771 36.78 8.06 72.04
N ASP A 772 37.89 8.37 72.69
CA ASP A 772 38.13 8.19 74.12
C ASP A 772 37.88 9.45 74.97
N SER A 773 37.56 10.58 74.31
CA SER A 773 37.24 11.87 74.94
C SER A 773 36.16 11.75 76.04
N ALA A 774 35.14 10.93 75.79
CA ALA A 774 33.99 10.66 76.66
C ALA A 774 34.14 9.43 77.59
N LEU A 775 35.32 8.79 77.63
CA LEU A 775 35.56 7.60 78.45
C LEU A 775 36.28 7.93 79.77
N ASP A 776 35.79 7.38 80.88
CA ASP A 776 36.47 7.42 82.18
C ASP A 776 37.80 6.65 82.14
N ALA A 777 38.76 6.99 82.99
CA ALA A 777 40.12 6.44 82.95
C ALA A 777 40.17 4.90 82.97
N GLN A 778 39.35 4.27 83.81
CA GLN A 778 39.23 2.80 83.88
C GLN A 778 38.79 2.17 82.54
N TYR A 779 37.88 2.84 81.81
CA TYR A 779 37.42 2.37 80.51
C TYR A 779 38.43 2.71 79.40
N ARG A 780 39.21 3.79 79.51
CA ARG A 780 40.34 4.06 78.60
C ARG A 780 41.43 3.00 78.69
N GLU A 781 41.79 2.55 79.90
CA GLU A 781 42.71 1.42 80.08
C GLU A 781 42.15 0.09 79.55
N ALA A 782 40.84 -0.12 79.61
CA ALA A 782 40.20 -1.31 79.03
C ALA A 782 40.16 -1.22 77.49
N PHE A 783 39.87 -0.05 76.94
CA PHE A 783 39.81 0.23 75.51
C PHE A 783 41.19 0.17 74.84
N ALA A 784 42.26 0.63 75.51
CA ALA A 784 43.63 0.39 75.07
C ALA A 784 43.92 -1.12 74.94
N ARG A 785 43.58 -1.91 75.95
CA ARG A 785 43.72 -3.39 75.88
C ARG A 785 42.90 -4.00 74.74
N LEU A 786 41.71 -3.47 74.46
CA LEU A 786 40.89 -3.88 73.30
C LEU A 786 41.61 -3.58 71.97
N ILE A 787 42.12 -2.36 71.76
CA ILE A 787 42.90 -2.00 70.56
C ILE A 787 44.11 -2.92 70.39
N SER A 788 44.87 -3.15 71.46
CA SER A 788 46.04 -4.03 71.46
C SER A 788 45.69 -5.48 71.07
N SER A 789 44.50 -5.98 71.44
CA SER A 789 44.01 -7.31 71.03
C SER A 789 43.65 -7.41 69.53
N VAL A 790 43.35 -6.27 68.89
CA VAL A 790 42.96 -6.17 67.48
C VAL A 790 44.18 -5.97 66.58
N THR A 791 45.21 -5.24 67.04
CA THR A 791 46.48 -5.12 66.31
C THR A 791 47.34 -6.38 66.42
N ASN A 792 47.32 -7.06 67.57
CA ASN A 792 48.11 -8.27 67.83
C ASN A 792 47.23 -9.44 68.32
N PRO A 793 46.48 -10.10 67.42
CA PRO A 793 45.63 -11.24 67.78
C PRO A 793 46.45 -12.44 68.29
N ASN A 794 45.96 -13.07 69.36
CA ASN A 794 46.69 -14.12 70.09
C ASN A 794 46.84 -15.42 69.23
N PRO A 795 48.07 -15.90 68.94
CA PRO A 795 48.31 -16.98 67.98
C PRO A 795 47.91 -18.39 68.47
N LEU A 796 47.36 -18.54 69.67
CA LEU A 796 46.92 -19.83 70.25
C LEU A 796 45.52 -20.29 69.80
N GLY A 797 44.84 -19.53 68.92
CA GLY A 797 43.57 -19.92 68.30
C GLY A 797 43.75 -20.79 67.04
N HIS A 798 42.80 -21.66 66.73
CA HIS A 798 42.93 -22.64 65.64
C HIS A 798 42.98 -22.03 64.21
N ARG A 799 42.64 -20.73 64.09
CA ARG A 799 42.90 -19.84 62.96
C ARG A 799 42.89 -18.39 63.48
N PRO A 800 44.03 -17.74 63.73
CA PRO A 800 44.04 -16.34 64.16
C PRO A 800 43.56 -15.42 63.02
N PRO A 801 42.83 -14.34 63.33
CA PRO A 801 42.49 -13.31 62.35
C PRO A 801 43.74 -12.57 61.84
N PRO A 802 43.68 -11.91 60.67
CA PRO A 802 44.75 -11.02 60.23
C PRO A 802 44.89 -9.82 61.19
N PRO A 803 46.12 -9.36 61.47
CA PRO A 803 46.33 -8.14 62.25
C PRO A 803 45.85 -6.93 61.45
N ALA A 804 45.08 -6.05 62.08
CA ALA A 804 44.54 -4.84 61.45
C ALA A 804 45.35 -3.60 61.84
N GLN A 805 45.53 -2.66 60.91
CA GLN A 805 46.18 -1.39 61.20
C GLN A 805 45.22 -0.46 61.95
N VAL A 806 45.70 0.22 63.00
CA VAL A 806 44.92 1.21 63.75
C VAL A 806 45.66 2.55 63.71
N ILE A 807 44.95 3.63 63.37
CA ILE A 807 45.39 5.01 63.52
C ILE A 807 44.37 5.71 64.43
N CYS A 808 44.84 6.34 65.51
CA CYS A 808 43.99 6.98 66.51
C CYS A 808 44.50 8.40 66.81
N SER A 809 43.60 9.38 66.90
CA SER A 809 43.85 10.66 67.57
C SER A 809 43.35 10.57 69.01
N THR A 810 44.05 11.21 69.95
CA THR A 810 43.67 11.26 71.38
C THR A 810 44.53 12.30 72.11
N PHE A 811 43.97 12.88 73.17
CA PHE A 811 44.69 13.72 74.15
C PHE A 811 44.96 12.98 75.48
N ARG A 812 44.79 11.66 75.52
CA ARG A 812 44.81 10.85 76.75
C ARG A 812 45.99 9.86 76.75
N PRO A 813 46.72 9.71 77.87
CA PRO A 813 47.97 8.95 77.88
C PRO A 813 47.78 7.43 77.82
N GLU A 814 46.61 6.90 78.16
CA GLU A 814 46.39 5.45 78.28
C GLU A 814 46.42 4.72 76.92
N ILE A 815 46.04 5.41 75.83
CA ILE A 815 46.08 4.87 74.46
C ILE A 815 47.45 5.11 73.82
N CYS A 816 48.10 6.26 74.06
CA CYS A 816 49.43 6.51 73.49
C CYS A 816 50.49 5.51 74.01
N ARG A 817 50.35 5.03 75.25
CA ARG A 817 51.23 4.00 75.87
C ARG A 817 51.26 2.65 75.16
N ILE A 818 50.29 2.35 74.28
CA ILE A 818 50.23 1.07 73.53
C ILE A 818 50.55 1.23 72.04
N ALA A 819 50.87 2.44 71.57
CA ALA A 819 51.09 2.73 70.16
C ALA A 819 52.55 2.48 69.75
N ASP A 820 52.77 1.77 68.65
CA ASP A 820 54.12 1.53 68.11
C ASP A 820 54.82 2.82 67.64
N ARG A 821 54.04 3.87 67.31
CA ARG A 821 54.52 5.19 66.88
C ARG A 821 53.54 6.29 67.29
N CYS A 822 54.03 7.32 67.97
CA CYS A 822 53.26 8.52 68.28
C CYS A 822 53.63 9.66 67.32
N TYR A 823 52.62 10.39 66.84
CA TYR A 823 52.78 11.54 65.96
C TYR A 823 52.17 12.78 66.60
N GLU A 824 52.91 13.88 66.64
CA GLU A 824 52.43 15.19 67.07
C GLU A 824 51.96 16.00 65.85
N VAL A 825 50.87 16.77 66.01
CA VAL A 825 50.42 17.75 65.03
C VAL A 825 50.53 19.14 65.63
N SER A 826 51.49 19.92 65.14
CA SER A 826 51.74 21.29 65.59
C SER A 826 51.23 22.32 64.56
N ILE A 827 50.67 23.43 65.03
CA ILE A 827 50.18 24.53 64.19
C ILE A 827 51.07 25.75 64.40
N ALA A 828 51.79 26.15 63.36
CA ALA A 828 52.66 27.32 63.36
C ALA A 828 52.40 28.19 62.12
N HIS A 829 52.30 29.51 62.30
CA HIS A 829 52.11 30.49 61.21
C HIS A 829 50.92 30.17 60.25
N ARG A 830 49.83 29.60 60.77
CA ARG A 830 48.66 29.09 59.99
C ARG A 830 48.95 27.88 59.08
N SER A 831 50.05 27.16 59.29
CA SER A 831 50.32 25.86 58.67
C SER A 831 50.36 24.76 59.73
N SER A 832 49.82 23.59 59.40
CA SER A 832 49.86 22.40 60.25
C SER A 832 51.02 21.51 59.82
N ARG A 833 51.79 20.98 60.79
CA ARG A 833 52.92 20.08 60.54
C ARG A 833 52.81 18.84 61.43
N VAL A 834 53.02 17.67 60.82
CA VAL A 834 53.10 16.39 61.53
C VAL A 834 54.57 16.05 61.80
N THR A 835 54.87 15.59 63.01
CA THR A 835 56.21 15.18 63.46
C THR A 835 56.15 13.88 64.26
N LEU A 836 57.13 12.99 64.07
CA LEU A 836 57.25 11.75 64.86
C LEU A 836 57.84 12.07 66.23
N LEU A 837 57.18 11.62 67.31
CA LEU A 837 57.70 11.71 68.67
C LEU A 837 58.67 10.57 68.93
N SER A 838 59.86 10.88 69.47
CA SER A 838 60.94 9.91 69.69
C SER A 838 61.12 9.44 71.14
N ASP A 839 60.53 10.13 72.11
CA ASP A 839 60.45 9.71 73.51
C ASP A 839 59.12 10.21 74.10
N TYR A 840 58.26 9.28 74.51
CA TYR A 840 56.88 9.56 74.92
C TYR A 840 56.80 10.05 76.38
N ASP A 841 57.55 9.41 77.27
CA ASP A 841 57.48 9.70 78.71
C ASP A 841 58.09 11.07 79.04
N GLN A 842 59.04 11.56 78.23
CA GLN A 842 59.54 12.94 78.36
C GLN A 842 58.51 14.00 77.96
N TYR A 843 57.67 13.74 76.94
CA TYR A 843 56.69 14.71 76.43
C TYR A 843 55.61 14.99 77.47
N PHE A 844 54.98 13.94 78.02
CA PHE A 844 53.97 14.05 79.08
C PHE A 844 54.54 14.37 80.48
N ALA A 845 55.85 14.57 80.60
CA ALA A 845 56.51 15.11 81.80
C ALA A 845 56.89 16.60 81.67
N GLN A 846 56.70 17.21 80.49
CA GLN A 846 56.98 18.62 80.21
C GLN A 846 55.71 19.44 79.88
N ALA A 847 54.60 18.77 79.56
CA ALA A 847 53.27 19.35 79.35
C ALA A 847 52.41 19.30 80.63
#